data_AF-A0A7K3ABZ0-F1
#
_entry.id   AF-A0A7K3ABZ0-F1
#
_cell.length_a   1.000
_cell.length_b   1.000
_cell.length_c   1.000
_cell.angle_alpha   90.00
_cell.angle_beta   90.00
_cell.angle_gamma   90.00
#
_symmetry.space_group_name_H-M   'P 1'
#
loop_
_entity.id
_entity.type
_entity.pdbx_description
1 polymer ?
#
loop_
_entity_poly.entity_id
_entity_poly.type
_entity_poly.pdbx_seq_one_letter_code
_entity_poly.pdbx_strand_id
1 'polypeptide(L)'
;MPGTSPSPHPDNHPGAQQPGSTPENGTPTTPTPEPTPPPPPGPSAENQNNIRDSLDHSPQGLLDPDQQDQQTLDDEVPRNPDGTPERHPNPFLKWLKVLNDGGFSQPGRSNNCADCSRSFLETWFGRPTVSAPRTPDTNPDGSPDRTTPERDSYANMERYAGAPHQYAGNDHPNPYARIAYHLQQAGPGSAAFIGVAWPGGGGHAFNAVNHNGTIVWIDTQTGDASTNPLHTNAATVSYIPLDADGKPLPSLYPTQNTDTADTSNADTDTPDAGQKTDPAGADYGSATPDPTPPDDSSSAELPDDKDPYLERDRTGSLRPELTDDSDSPGLPPDKAQNQLRDRNPVYQVTHDRVDQHLDDWATPDENGTSPLADVLRRSAGQTPGGQPTTFDKKALGDALPGFNSLNRGEQMHVVSTLARLSHSFHERHGVGGYQEDPGRTVSAAATLRQASASGRGVDLAAKHGMEDSDHVPDLSDRNYAVIEVDRGDGTIEYVTDSSLPNGSDPDVPGRHSERHLIEWVKEQNRRAGNTDRQIVGLYTEREPCGNKKGALGRNNCSAVLMAKLAKDVPVYYSTVYRADEERVSDRRQTRSDINAALRAQHDGKKGPLDPEDVKQAKKDSEQLVPESAYEERMKAEFSERITNKVANLWTSLANQLV
;
A
#
# COMPACT_ATOMS: atom_id res chain seq x y z
N MET A 1 27.29 81.64 -45.99
CA MET A 1 26.90 83.04 -46.24
C MET A 1 25.72 83.35 -45.30
N PRO A 2 25.74 84.50 -44.60
CA PRO A 2 25.45 84.65 -43.16
C PRO A 2 24.05 85.27 -42.91
N GLY A 3 23.53 85.50 -41.69
CA GLY A 3 24.04 85.49 -40.31
C GLY A 3 22.82 85.52 -39.34
N THR A 4 22.88 85.75 -38.03
CA THR A 4 23.86 86.36 -37.12
C THR A 4 23.42 86.03 -35.68
N SER A 5 24.41 85.96 -34.77
CA SER A 5 24.42 85.69 -33.31
C SER A 5 23.50 86.59 -32.44
N PRO A 6 23.57 86.58 -31.07
CA PRO A 6 24.23 85.68 -30.10
C PRO A 6 23.35 85.27 -28.87
N SER A 7 23.83 84.33 -28.05
CA SER A 7 23.37 84.06 -26.66
C SER A 7 23.74 85.20 -25.68
N PRO A 8 23.11 85.30 -24.48
CA PRO A 8 23.62 84.56 -23.31
C PRO A 8 22.55 84.06 -22.29
N HIS A 9 22.95 83.07 -21.48
CA HIS A 9 22.37 82.63 -20.19
C HIS A 9 22.78 83.61 -19.05
N PRO A 10 22.10 83.68 -17.88
CA PRO A 10 22.27 82.69 -16.79
C PRO A 10 21.07 82.38 -15.87
N ASP A 11 21.16 81.20 -15.24
CA ASP A 11 20.86 80.79 -13.85
C ASP A 11 19.55 81.23 -13.16
N ASN A 12 18.71 80.27 -12.72
CA ASN A 12 18.90 79.50 -11.47
C ASN A 12 17.55 78.96 -10.92
N HIS A 13 17.50 77.63 -10.80
CA HIS A 13 16.73 76.72 -9.93
C HIS A 13 15.21 76.85 -9.62
N PRO A 14 14.53 75.70 -9.39
CA PRO A 14 13.11 75.52 -9.64
C PRO A 14 12.28 75.39 -8.36
N GLY A 15 10.98 75.66 -8.50
CA GLY A 15 9.96 75.25 -7.54
C GLY A 15 8.58 75.61 -8.07
N ALA A 16 7.82 74.62 -8.55
CA ALA A 16 6.39 74.80 -8.77
C ALA A 16 5.67 73.45 -8.83
N GLN A 17 4.71 73.29 -7.92
CA GLN A 17 3.61 72.34 -8.03
C GLN A 17 2.42 72.99 -8.76
N GLN A 18 1.78 72.18 -9.61
CA GLN A 18 0.42 72.27 -10.18
C GLN A 18 0.11 73.38 -11.21
N PRO A 19 -0.97 73.31 -12.03
CA PRO A 19 -1.99 72.26 -12.25
C PRO A 19 -2.17 71.87 -13.75
N GLY A 20 -3.05 70.90 -14.02
CA GLY A 20 -3.18 70.23 -15.31
C GLY A 20 -4.06 70.90 -16.40
N SER A 21 -3.98 70.30 -17.58
CA SER A 21 -4.98 70.34 -18.66
C SER A 21 -4.63 69.30 -19.75
N THR A 22 -5.48 68.29 -19.94
CA THR A 22 -5.63 67.39 -21.11
C THR A 22 -6.05 68.16 -22.38
N PRO A 23 -5.96 67.64 -23.63
CA PRO A 23 -6.10 66.23 -24.10
C PRO A 23 -4.98 65.83 -25.13
N GLU A 24 -4.80 64.63 -25.71
CA GLU A 24 -5.68 63.64 -26.35
C GLU A 24 -5.00 62.24 -26.45
N ASN A 25 -5.82 61.19 -26.41
CA ASN A 25 -5.67 59.82 -26.96
C ASN A 25 -4.30 59.11 -26.95
N GLY A 26 -4.10 58.24 -25.95
CA GLY A 26 -3.14 57.13 -25.93
C GLY A 26 -3.74 55.86 -25.31
N THR A 27 -3.50 54.75 -25.98
CA THR A 27 -3.62 53.30 -25.67
C THR A 27 -3.92 52.88 -24.21
N PRO A 28 -4.80 51.87 -23.96
CA PRO A 28 -5.15 51.47 -22.60
C PRO A 28 -4.03 50.71 -21.90
N THR A 29 -3.51 51.28 -20.80
CA THR A 29 -2.71 50.60 -19.78
C THR A 29 -3.61 50.08 -18.67
N THR A 30 -3.53 48.79 -18.38
CA THR A 30 -4.25 48.10 -17.30
C THR A 30 -3.76 48.61 -15.92
N PRO A 31 -4.65 48.91 -14.96
CA PRO A 31 -4.24 49.35 -13.63
C PRO A 31 -3.70 48.16 -12.81
N THR A 32 -2.60 48.41 -12.11
CA THR A 32 -2.03 47.54 -11.08
C THR A 32 -3.09 47.24 -10.00
N PRO A 33 -3.32 45.97 -9.62
CA PRO A 33 -4.27 45.64 -8.57
C PRO A 33 -3.73 46.08 -7.21
N GLU A 34 -4.59 46.75 -6.45
CA GLU A 34 -4.40 47.06 -5.03
C GLU A 34 -4.14 45.76 -4.24
N PRO A 35 -3.21 45.75 -3.26
CA PRO A 35 -2.97 44.56 -2.46
C PRO A 35 -4.24 44.17 -1.70
N THR A 36 -4.70 42.95 -1.94
CA THR A 36 -5.83 42.35 -1.25
C THR A 36 -5.53 42.29 0.25
N PRO A 37 -6.44 42.70 1.15
CA PRO A 37 -6.22 42.52 2.59
C PRO A 37 -6.03 41.01 2.90
N PRO A 38 -5.22 40.67 3.90
CA PRO A 38 -4.98 39.27 4.27
C PRO A 38 -6.31 38.59 4.61
N PRO A 39 -6.50 37.31 4.20
CA PRO A 39 -7.72 36.58 4.50
C PRO A 39 -7.92 36.46 6.02
N PRO A 40 -9.17 36.46 6.50
CA PRO A 40 -9.45 36.31 7.93
C PRO A 40 -8.95 34.94 8.43
N PRO A 41 -8.46 34.84 9.68
CA PRO A 41 -7.94 33.59 10.20
C PRO A 41 -9.07 32.56 10.32
N GLY A 42 -8.72 31.30 10.06
CA GLY A 42 -9.51 30.14 10.49
C GLY A 42 -9.57 30.05 12.02
N PRO A 43 -9.85 28.87 12.61
CA PRO A 43 -9.89 28.72 14.06
C PRO A 43 -8.56 29.25 14.62
N SER A 44 -8.66 30.31 15.40
CA SER A 44 -7.54 31.23 15.61
C SER A 44 -6.33 30.54 16.26
N ALA A 45 -5.12 31.06 16.02
CA ALA A 45 -3.92 30.65 16.76
C ALA A 45 -4.11 30.69 18.28
N GLU A 46 -5.00 31.56 18.77
CA GLU A 46 -5.38 31.62 20.17
C GLU A 46 -6.04 30.33 20.65
N ASN A 47 -6.89 29.66 19.86
CA ASN A 47 -7.50 28.38 20.25
C ASN A 47 -6.45 27.29 20.45
N GLN A 48 -5.49 27.17 19.52
CA GLN A 48 -4.42 26.17 19.63
C GLN A 48 -3.51 26.43 20.83
N ASN A 49 -3.11 27.69 21.05
CA ASN A 49 -2.30 28.06 22.21
C ASN A 49 -3.06 27.83 23.51
N ASN A 50 -4.31 28.27 23.60
CA ASN A 50 -5.15 28.06 24.78
C ASN A 50 -5.41 26.57 25.09
N ILE A 51 -5.41 25.70 24.08
CA ILE A 51 -5.51 24.24 24.26
C ILE A 51 -4.18 23.68 24.78
N ARG A 52 -3.06 24.03 24.14
CA ARG A 52 -1.72 23.58 24.58
C ARG A 52 -1.37 24.07 25.98
N ASP A 53 -1.66 25.33 26.29
CA ASP A 53 -1.48 25.90 27.63
C ASP A 53 -2.33 25.16 28.67
N SER A 54 -3.56 24.75 28.32
CA SER A 54 -4.39 23.93 29.21
C SER A 54 -3.92 22.48 29.35
N LEU A 55 -3.02 22.03 28.48
CA LEU A 55 -2.40 20.72 28.46
C LEU A 55 -0.94 20.75 28.95
N ASP A 56 -0.40 21.88 29.42
CA ASP A 56 0.93 21.96 30.04
C ASP A 56 0.90 21.40 31.48
N HIS A 57 0.62 20.10 31.59
CA HIS A 57 0.58 19.38 32.85
C HIS A 57 0.91 17.89 32.64
N SER A 58 1.36 17.20 33.67
CA SER A 58 1.45 15.74 33.68
C SER A 58 0.53 15.16 34.77
N PRO A 59 -0.13 14.01 34.53
CA PRO A 59 -0.11 13.20 33.31
C PRO A 59 -1.13 13.68 32.27
N GLN A 60 -1.01 13.10 31.09
CA GLN A 60 -1.90 13.26 29.94
C GLN A 60 -1.86 14.62 29.23
N GLY A 61 -0.82 15.40 29.45
CA GLY A 61 -0.62 16.69 28.77
C GLY A 61 0.34 16.62 27.60
N LEU A 62 0.71 17.79 27.10
CA LEU A 62 1.66 18.02 26.02
C LEU A 62 2.90 18.74 26.55
N LEU A 63 4.05 18.42 25.97
CA LEU A 63 5.28 19.20 26.14
C LEU A 63 5.37 20.26 25.06
N ASP A 64 6.23 21.26 25.25
CA ASP A 64 6.58 22.19 24.18
C ASP A 64 7.16 21.45 22.96
N PRO A 65 6.75 21.81 21.73
CA PRO A 65 7.41 21.35 20.52
C PRO A 65 8.90 21.77 20.50
N ASP A 66 9.75 20.92 19.96
CA ASP A 66 11.16 21.25 19.77
C ASP A 66 11.32 22.39 18.74
N GLN A 67 12.13 23.39 19.07
CA GLN A 67 12.35 24.55 18.20
C GLN A 67 13.04 24.17 16.87
N GLN A 68 13.88 23.14 16.87
CA GLN A 68 14.54 22.64 15.67
C GLN A 68 13.56 21.92 14.74
N ASP A 69 12.61 21.18 15.31
CA ASP A 69 11.53 20.56 14.54
C ASP A 69 10.66 21.66 13.91
N GLN A 70 10.32 22.71 14.68
CA GLN A 70 9.56 23.86 14.17
C GLN A 70 10.28 24.56 13.02
N GLN A 71 11.59 24.83 13.16
CA GLN A 71 12.39 25.42 12.09
C GLN A 71 12.43 24.52 10.85
N THR A 72 12.51 23.21 11.04
CA THR A 72 12.53 22.24 9.94
C THR A 72 11.20 22.25 9.19
N LEU A 73 10.07 22.35 9.90
CA LEU A 73 8.77 22.53 9.27
C LEU A 73 8.69 23.86 8.52
N ASP A 74 9.16 24.96 9.12
CA ASP A 74 9.14 26.30 8.51
C ASP A 74 9.96 26.37 7.20
N ASP A 75 11.02 25.57 7.10
CA ASP A 75 11.89 25.46 5.92
C ASP A 75 11.28 24.57 4.82
N GLU A 76 10.47 23.57 5.20
CA GLU A 76 9.90 22.58 4.28
C GLU A 76 8.52 22.99 3.72
N VAL A 77 7.75 23.80 4.45
CA VAL A 77 6.44 24.28 3.97
C VAL A 77 6.66 25.24 2.81
N PRO A 78 6.04 25.01 1.64
CA PRO A 78 6.11 25.91 0.50
C PRO A 78 5.70 27.34 0.86
N ARG A 79 6.30 28.33 0.20
CA ARG A 79 6.03 29.76 0.45
C ARG A 79 5.60 30.46 -0.81
N ASN A 80 4.67 31.41 -0.65
CA ASN A 80 4.28 32.36 -1.67
C ASN A 80 5.46 33.30 -2.03
N PRO A 81 5.41 34.01 -3.17
CA PRO A 81 6.45 34.98 -3.55
C PRO A 81 6.72 36.08 -2.52
N ASP A 82 5.74 36.41 -1.67
CA ASP A 82 5.88 37.38 -0.58
C ASP A 82 6.51 36.80 0.71
N GLY A 83 6.89 35.52 0.69
CA GLY A 83 7.51 34.81 1.80
C GLY A 83 6.53 34.22 2.82
N THR A 84 5.22 34.46 2.66
CA THR A 84 4.20 33.85 3.53
C THR A 84 4.07 32.35 3.23
N PRO A 85 3.77 31.49 4.23
CA PRO A 85 3.48 30.08 3.98
C PRO A 85 2.32 29.90 3.01
N GLU A 86 2.45 28.96 2.08
CA GLU A 86 1.38 28.58 1.16
C GLU A 86 0.22 27.94 1.94
N ARG A 87 -1.02 28.34 1.62
CA ARG A 87 -2.23 27.68 2.13
C ARG A 87 -2.56 26.48 1.25
N HIS A 88 -3.03 25.41 1.88
CA HIS A 88 -3.38 24.15 1.24
C HIS A 88 -2.24 23.51 0.42
N PRO A 89 -1.00 23.49 0.94
CA PRO A 89 0.15 23.01 0.18
C PRO A 89 -0.01 21.52 -0.15
N ASN A 90 0.61 21.07 -1.24
CA ASN A 90 0.51 19.68 -1.69
C ASN A 90 0.90 18.69 -0.56
N PRO A 91 -0.04 17.84 -0.07
CA PRO A 91 0.19 17.00 1.11
C PRO A 91 1.13 15.82 0.86
N PHE A 92 1.54 15.56 -0.39
CA PHE A 92 2.51 14.50 -0.71
C PHE A 92 3.97 14.95 -0.62
N LEU A 93 4.22 16.22 -0.29
CA LEU A 93 5.55 16.78 -0.14
C LEU A 93 6.14 16.53 1.26
N LYS A 94 7.42 16.87 1.41
CA LYS A 94 8.22 16.56 2.59
C LYS A 94 7.72 17.22 3.88
N TRP A 95 7.12 18.42 3.82
CA TRP A 95 6.58 19.13 4.98
C TRP A 95 5.64 18.27 5.83
N LEU A 96 4.85 17.39 5.20
CA LEU A 96 3.93 16.50 5.92
C LEU A 96 4.67 15.54 6.86
N LYS A 97 5.85 15.08 6.45
CA LYS A 97 6.65 14.08 7.21
C LYS A 97 7.32 14.69 8.44
N VAL A 98 7.49 16.01 8.50
CA VAL A 98 8.17 16.73 9.58
C VAL A 98 7.19 17.43 10.54
N LEU A 99 5.88 17.26 10.36
CA LEU A 99 4.88 17.76 11.32
C LEU A 99 4.92 17.07 12.68
N ASN A 100 5.34 15.81 12.70
CA ASN A 100 5.61 15.03 13.91
C ASN A 100 7.08 14.55 13.89
N ASP A 101 8.00 15.48 13.61
CA ASP A 101 9.44 15.19 13.46
C ASP A 101 10.06 14.61 14.74
N GLY A 102 11.20 13.96 14.61
CA GLY A 102 11.69 12.96 15.56
C GLY A 102 11.00 11.59 15.36
N GLY A 103 9.75 11.59 14.89
CA GLY A 103 9.01 10.43 14.40
C GLY A 103 8.17 9.71 15.46
N PHE A 104 7.19 8.92 14.99
CA PHE A 104 6.23 8.15 15.80
C PHE A 104 6.86 7.34 16.95
N SER A 105 8.11 6.88 16.80
CA SER A 105 8.81 6.07 17.82
C SER A 105 9.40 6.86 18.97
N GLN A 106 9.45 8.19 18.91
CA GLN A 106 9.94 8.99 20.03
C GLN A 106 8.95 8.97 21.20
N PRO A 107 9.45 9.12 22.44
CA PRO A 107 8.59 9.29 23.61
C PRO A 107 7.53 10.37 23.38
N GLY A 108 6.28 10.05 23.68
CA GLY A 108 5.14 10.96 23.55
C GLY A 108 4.66 11.25 22.12
N ARG A 109 5.31 10.72 21.07
CA ARG A 109 4.91 10.95 19.66
C ARG A 109 4.07 9.83 19.04
N SER A 110 3.85 8.74 19.76
CA SER A 110 2.97 7.63 19.36
C SER A 110 1.53 7.78 19.84
N ASN A 111 1.28 8.69 20.79
CA ASN A 111 -0.01 8.95 21.42
C ASN A 111 -0.44 10.43 21.43
N ASN A 112 0.17 11.27 20.58
CA ASN A 112 -0.16 12.68 20.38
C ASN A 112 -1.11 12.95 19.17
N CYS A 113 -1.92 11.96 18.75
CA CYS A 113 -2.69 12.02 17.51
C CYS A 113 -3.61 13.24 17.37
N ALA A 114 -4.18 13.71 18.47
CA ALA A 114 -5.02 14.90 18.49
C ALA A 114 -4.22 16.18 18.18
N ASP A 115 -3.05 16.35 18.78
CA ASP A 115 -2.19 17.50 18.48
C ASP A 115 -1.55 17.42 17.10
N CYS A 116 -1.24 16.20 16.62
CA CYS A 116 -0.84 15.97 15.23
C CYS A 116 -1.90 16.48 14.24
N SER A 117 -3.16 16.20 14.53
CA SER A 117 -4.27 16.60 13.68
C SER A 117 -4.55 18.11 13.73
N ARG A 118 -4.39 18.74 14.89
CA ARG A 118 -4.48 20.21 15.01
C ARG A 118 -3.32 20.90 14.29
N SER A 119 -2.10 20.43 14.51
CA SER A 119 -0.88 20.96 13.89
C SER A 119 -0.91 20.84 12.36
N PHE A 120 -1.47 19.74 11.85
CA PHE A 120 -1.77 19.59 10.43
C PHE A 120 -2.72 20.69 9.93
N LEU A 121 -3.86 20.89 10.59
CA LEU A 121 -4.85 21.88 10.17
C LEU A 121 -4.29 23.31 10.22
N GLU A 122 -3.50 23.64 11.24
CA GLU A 122 -2.79 24.92 11.30
C GLU A 122 -1.89 25.13 10.08
N THR A 123 -1.07 24.12 9.77
CA THR A 123 -0.14 24.19 8.64
C THR A 123 -0.90 24.24 7.31
N TRP A 124 -1.95 23.43 7.17
CA TRP A 124 -2.83 23.41 6.01
C TRP A 124 -3.46 24.79 5.76
N PHE A 125 -3.86 25.51 6.80
CA PHE A 125 -4.46 26.84 6.68
C PHE A 125 -3.46 28.00 6.66
N GLY A 126 -2.15 27.72 6.61
CA GLY A 126 -1.09 28.71 6.38
C GLY A 126 -0.28 29.09 7.61
N ARG A 127 -0.38 28.34 8.71
CA ARG A 127 0.40 28.53 9.93
C ARG A 127 1.22 27.28 10.27
N PRO A 128 2.43 27.12 9.70
CA PRO A 128 3.32 26.01 10.01
C PRO A 128 3.46 25.81 11.52
N THR A 129 3.01 24.67 12.01
CA THR A 129 2.98 24.35 13.44
C THR A 129 3.39 22.90 13.62
N VAL A 130 4.44 22.64 14.41
CA VAL A 130 4.83 21.27 14.77
C VAL A 130 3.94 20.71 15.87
N SER A 131 3.71 19.40 15.79
CA SER A 131 2.97 18.63 16.80
C SER A 131 3.80 18.48 18.07
N ALA A 132 3.19 18.83 19.20
CA ALA A 132 3.75 18.62 20.52
C ALA A 132 3.80 17.12 20.85
N PRO A 133 4.90 16.62 21.44
CA PRO A 133 4.91 15.30 22.05
C PRO A 133 4.11 15.33 23.36
N ARG A 134 3.60 14.16 23.76
CA ARG A 134 2.95 13.99 25.06
C ARG A 134 3.95 13.99 26.21
N THR A 135 3.47 14.31 27.40
CA THR A 135 4.24 14.12 28.64
C THR A 135 4.70 12.67 28.78
N PRO A 136 5.87 12.42 29.41
CA PRO A 136 6.42 11.08 29.61
C PRO A 136 5.64 10.35 30.72
N ASP A 137 4.42 9.94 30.39
CA ASP A 137 3.54 9.22 31.29
C ASP A 137 3.95 7.73 31.38
N THR A 138 3.57 7.07 32.47
CA THR A 138 3.86 5.64 32.69
C THR A 138 2.59 4.86 32.97
N ASN A 139 2.55 3.62 32.49
CA ASN A 139 1.56 2.62 32.87
C ASN A 139 1.74 2.24 34.36
N PRO A 140 0.75 1.56 34.99
CA PRO A 140 0.85 1.12 36.39
C PRO A 140 2.06 0.24 36.71
N ASP A 141 2.61 -0.45 35.71
CA ASP A 141 3.81 -1.29 35.83
C ASP A 141 5.13 -0.51 35.68
N GLY A 142 5.06 0.82 35.51
CA GLY A 142 6.22 1.70 35.33
C GLY A 142 6.77 1.76 33.90
N SER A 143 6.19 1.01 32.95
CA SER A 143 6.57 1.10 31.54
C SER A 143 6.07 2.42 30.91
N PRO A 144 6.75 2.96 29.87
CA PRO A 144 6.28 4.18 29.19
C PRO A 144 4.90 4.00 28.55
N ASP A 145 4.01 4.95 28.80
CA ASP A 145 2.71 5.01 28.13
C ASP A 145 2.88 5.50 26.69
N ARG A 146 2.46 4.65 25.74
CA ARG A 146 2.56 4.90 24.29
C ARG A 146 1.21 4.92 23.60
N THR A 147 0.11 4.88 24.36
CA THR A 147 -1.22 4.61 23.79
C THR A 147 -2.29 5.54 24.31
N THR A 148 -2.18 6.03 25.56
CA THR A 148 -3.23 6.86 26.14
C THR A 148 -3.26 8.23 25.46
N PRO A 149 -4.41 8.70 24.97
CA PRO A 149 -4.51 9.97 24.30
C PRO A 149 -4.42 11.13 25.28
N GLU A 150 -4.35 12.32 24.69
CA GLU A 150 -4.88 13.54 25.25
C GLU A 150 -5.76 13.51 26.49
N ARG A 151 -5.49 14.26 27.56
CA ARG A 151 -6.60 14.63 28.44
C ARG A 151 -7.66 15.35 27.60
N ASP A 152 -8.89 14.88 27.65
CA ASP A 152 -10.05 15.47 26.96
C ASP A 152 -9.89 15.63 25.44
N SER A 153 -9.16 14.70 24.80
CA SER A 153 -8.83 14.71 23.36
C SER A 153 -9.98 15.15 22.44
N TYR A 154 -11.14 14.48 22.50
CA TYR A 154 -12.29 14.82 21.66
C TYR A 154 -12.84 16.23 21.93
N ALA A 155 -12.91 16.66 23.20
CA ALA A 155 -13.37 17.99 23.55
C ALA A 155 -12.39 19.07 23.08
N ASN A 156 -11.08 18.79 23.11
CA ASN A 156 -10.07 19.70 22.57
C ASN A 156 -10.15 19.81 21.05
N MET A 157 -10.53 18.75 20.33
CA MET A 157 -10.80 18.82 18.89
C MET A 157 -11.98 19.75 18.59
N GLU A 158 -13.06 19.67 19.37
CA GLU A 158 -14.24 20.54 19.23
C GLU A 158 -13.94 21.99 19.59
N ARG A 159 -13.20 22.20 20.68
CA ARG A 159 -12.73 23.52 21.11
C ARG A 159 -11.81 24.16 20.07
N TYR A 160 -10.95 23.36 19.44
CA TYR A 160 -10.09 23.82 18.34
C TYR A 160 -10.95 24.29 17.16
N ALA A 161 -11.81 23.41 16.66
CA ALA A 161 -12.61 23.67 15.46
C ALA A 161 -13.78 24.65 15.68
N GLY A 162 -14.15 24.93 16.95
CA GLY A 162 -15.28 25.79 17.31
C GLY A 162 -16.65 25.17 17.03
N ALA A 163 -16.73 23.85 16.86
CA ALA A 163 -17.95 23.13 16.55
C ALA A 163 -17.92 21.69 17.09
N PRO A 164 -19.08 21.09 17.41
CA PRO A 164 -19.15 19.70 17.84
C PRO A 164 -18.85 18.75 16.68
N HIS A 165 -18.45 17.52 17.00
CA HIS A 165 -18.34 16.47 16.00
C HIS A 165 -19.70 16.13 15.38
N GLN A 166 -19.67 15.86 14.08
CA GLN A 166 -20.75 15.24 13.34
C GLN A 166 -20.53 13.73 13.30
N TYR A 167 -21.60 12.96 13.46
CA TYR A 167 -21.52 11.50 13.35
C TYR A 167 -21.49 11.08 11.88
N ALA A 168 -20.40 10.43 11.45
CA ALA A 168 -20.30 9.92 10.10
C ALA A 168 -20.86 8.50 9.97
N GLY A 169 -20.94 7.73 11.06
CA GLY A 169 -21.56 6.40 11.08
C GLY A 169 -20.71 5.31 11.73
N ASN A 170 -21.32 4.13 11.88
CA ASN A 170 -20.69 2.86 12.25
C ASN A 170 -20.86 1.78 11.15
N ASP A 171 -21.46 2.15 10.02
CA ASP A 171 -21.81 1.30 8.89
C ASP A 171 -20.67 1.25 7.87
N HIS A 172 -19.51 0.76 8.31
CA HIS A 172 -18.29 0.74 7.51
C HIS A 172 -18.47 0.08 6.14
N PRO A 173 -17.87 0.64 5.07
CA PRO A 173 -16.97 1.81 5.03
C PRO A 173 -17.69 3.16 4.73
N ASN A 174 -19.03 3.20 4.79
CA ASN A 174 -19.81 4.37 4.37
C ASN A 174 -19.44 5.70 5.06
N PRO A 175 -19.00 5.73 6.34
CA PRO A 175 -18.60 6.98 6.98
C PRO A 175 -17.51 7.75 6.22
N TYR A 176 -16.54 7.06 5.62
CA TYR A 176 -15.46 7.70 4.87
C TYR A 176 -15.95 8.29 3.54
N ALA A 177 -16.86 7.60 2.86
CA ALA A 177 -17.51 8.13 1.66
C ALA A 177 -18.34 9.38 2.00
N ARG A 178 -19.00 9.40 3.16
CA ARG A 178 -19.77 10.57 3.63
C ARG A 178 -18.89 11.79 3.89
N ILE A 179 -17.73 11.58 4.53
CA ILE A 179 -16.74 12.63 4.77
C ILE A 179 -16.18 13.12 3.43
N ALA A 180 -15.75 12.22 2.54
CA ALA A 180 -15.23 12.57 1.22
C ALA A 180 -16.24 13.37 0.40
N TYR A 181 -17.51 12.96 0.38
CA TYR A 181 -18.58 13.69 -0.29
C TYR A 181 -18.75 15.09 0.30
N HIS A 182 -18.73 15.23 1.63
CA HIS A 182 -18.85 16.54 2.28
C HIS A 182 -17.71 17.48 1.86
N LEU A 183 -16.46 17.01 1.87
CA LEU A 183 -15.32 17.79 1.43
C LEU A 183 -15.35 18.10 -0.08
N GLN A 184 -15.87 17.19 -0.91
CA GLN A 184 -16.08 17.46 -2.32
C GLN A 184 -17.09 18.60 -2.54
N GLN A 185 -18.20 18.62 -1.78
CA GLN A 185 -19.19 19.71 -1.85
C GLN A 185 -18.63 21.04 -1.32
N ALA A 186 -17.78 20.99 -0.30
CA ALA A 186 -17.13 22.18 0.25
C ALA A 186 -16.06 22.79 -0.67
N GLY A 187 -15.55 22.01 -1.63
CA GLY A 187 -14.58 22.47 -2.64
C GLY A 187 -13.11 22.42 -2.18
N PRO A 188 -12.17 22.76 -3.10
CA PRO A 188 -10.73 22.73 -2.81
C PRO A 188 -10.35 23.58 -1.59
N GLY A 189 -9.41 23.07 -0.78
CA GLY A 189 -8.97 23.70 0.47
C GLY A 189 -9.76 23.26 1.70
N SER A 190 -10.97 22.71 1.53
CA SER A 190 -11.73 22.16 2.67
C SER A 190 -11.00 21.00 3.36
N ALA A 191 -11.26 20.85 4.65
CA ALA A 191 -10.62 19.84 5.50
C ALA A 191 -11.63 19.19 6.45
N ALA A 192 -11.27 18.05 7.03
CA ALA A 192 -12.01 17.42 8.10
C ALA A 192 -11.06 17.08 9.25
N PHE A 193 -11.50 17.36 10.47
CA PHE A 193 -10.90 16.85 11.69
C PHE A 193 -11.66 15.57 12.09
N ILE A 194 -11.03 14.41 11.97
CA ILE A 194 -11.70 13.11 12.09
C ILE A 194 -11.28 12.43 13.39
N GLY A 195 -12.26 11.96 14.15
CA GLY A 195 -12.09 11.07 15.29
C GLY A 195 -12.67 9.69 14.98
N VAL A 196 -11.94 8.65 15.34
CA VAL A 196 -12.41 7.26 15.29
C VAL A 196 -12.34 6.61 16.67
N ALA A 197 -13.25 5.68 16.94
CA ALA A 197 -13.17 4.78 18.08
C ALA A 197 -12.99 3.34 17.57
N TRP A 198 -12.13 2.55 18.20
CA TRP A 198 -11.85 1.18 17.78
C TRP A 198 -12.83 0.18 18.42
N PRO A 199 -13.14 -0.96 17.77
CA PRO A 199 -14.01 -2.00 18.35
C PRO A 199 -13.55 -2.56 19.70
N GLY A 200 -12.25 -2.52 19.99
CA GLY A 200 -11.64 -2.98 21.24
C GLY A 200 -11.39 -1.88 22.27
N GLY A 201 -11.90 -0.67 22.06
CA GLY A 201 -11.64 0.50 22.90
C GLY A 201 -10.44 1.34 22.42
N GLY A 202 -10.35 2.55 22.96
CA GLY A 202 -9.44 3.58 22.45
C GLY A 202 -9.94 4.21 21.14
N GLY A 203 -9.10 5.06 20.56
CA GLY A 203 -9.44 5.78 19.35
C GLY A 203 -8.22 6.39 18.66
N HIS A 204 -8.47 7.15 17.61
CA HIS A 204 -7.43 7.88 16.89
C HIS A 204 -8.00 9.16 16.28
N ALA A 205 -7.14 10.15 16.09
CA ALA A 205 -7.47 11.41 15.45
C ALA A 205 -6.56 11.63 14.24
N PHE A 206 -7.16 12.05 13.12
CA PHE A 206 -6.46 12.28 11.86
C PHE A 206 -7.28 13.24 10.97
N ASN A 207 -6.84 13.47 9.73
CA ASN A 207 -7.47 14.46 8.84
C ASN A 207 -7.83 13.91 7.46
N ALA A 208 -8.72 14.62 6.78
CA ALA A 208 -8.88 14.53 5.33
C ALA A 208 -8.96 15.93 4.73
N VAL A 209 -8.48 16.13 3.51
CA VAL A 209 -8.52 17.42 2.81
C VAL A 209 -8.95 17.26 1.37
N ASN A 210 -9.58 18.29 0.81
CA ASN A 210 -9.82 18.41 -0.61
C ASN A 210 -8.67 19.19 -1.27
N HIS A 211 -7.65 18.49 -1.75
CA HIS A 211 -6.55 19.10 -2.48
C HIS A 211 -6.87 19.13 -3.98
N ASN A 212 -7.26 20.30 -4.48
CA ASN A 212 -7.58 20.53 -5.90
C ASN A 212 -8.59 19.54 -6.50
N GLY A 213 -9.65 19.21 -5.77
CA GLY A 213 -10.70 18.28 -6.18
C GLY A 213 -10.44 16.82 -5.80
N THR A 214 -9.24 16.50 -5.30
CA THR A 214 -8.88 15.15 -4.83
C THR A 214 -8.97 15.09 -3.32
N ILE A 215 -9.72 14.11 -2.79
CA ILE A 215 -9.74 13.86 -1.34
C ILE A 215 -8.48 13.09 -0.94
N VAL A 216 -7.72 13.67 -0.02
CA VAL A 216 -6.50 13.09 0.54
C VAL A 216 -6.71 12.89 2.04
N TRP A 217 -6.51 11.68 2.51
CA TRP A 217 -6.56 11.27 3.90
C TRP A 217 -5.15 11.31 4.48
N ILE A 218 -5.03 11.95 5.63
CA ILE A 218 -3.76 12.39 6.18
C ILE A 218 -3.67 11.96 7.63
N ASP A 219 -2.58 11.31 7.97
CA ASP A 219 -2.19 11.00 9.33
C ASP A 219 -0.77 11.51 9.56
N THR A 220 -0.65 12.71 10.12
CA THR A 220 0.64 13.34 10.43
C THR A 220 1.35 12.68 11.59
N GLN A 221 0.67 11.88 12.42
CA GLN A 221 1.31 11.12 13.48
C GLN A 221 2.26 10.08 12.90
N THR A 222 1.80 9.39 11.84
CA THR A 222 2.58 8.38 11.11
C THR A 222 3.25 8.91 9.85
N GLY A 223 2.94 10.15 9.47
CA GLY A 223 3.37 10.84 8.26
C GLY A 223 2.66 10.39 6.98
N ASP A 224 1.55 9.65 7.07
CA ASP A 224 0.89 9.09 5.89
C ASP A 224 -0.01 10.12 5.19
N ALA A 225 0.02 10.11 3.86
CA ALA A 225 -0.97 10.76 2.99
C ALA A 225 -1.41 9.75 1.93
N SER A 226 -2.72 9.64 1.72
CA SER A 226 -3.33 8.62 0.87
C SER A 226 -4.58 9.16 0.19
N THR A 227 -4.78 8.84 -1.08
CA THR A 227 -6.07 9.09 -1.75
C THR A 227 -7.14 8.06 -1.39
N ASN A 228 -6.78 6.99 -0.66
CA ASN A 228 -7.71 6.06 -0.05
C ASN A 228 -7.89 6.37 1.45
N PRO A 229 -9.07 6.12 2.04
CA PRO A 229 -9.31 6.34 3.46
C PRO A 229 -8.32 5.61 4.37
N LEU A 230 -7.88 6.31 5.42
CA LEU A 230 -7.07 5.74 6.50
C LEU A 230 -7.99 5.28 7.64
N HIS A 231 -7.48 4.41 8.52
CA HIS A 231 -8.14 4.03 9.79
C HIS A 231 -9.52 3.38 9.64
N THR A 232 -9.75 2.64 8.55
CA THR A 232 -11.08 2.11 8.12
C THR A 232 -11.66 0.98 8.94
N ASN A 233 -10.93 0.47 9.93
CA ASN A 233 -11.38 -0.58 10.86
C ASN A 233 -11.98 -0.01 12.16
N ALA A 234 -12.38 1.26 12.17
CA ALA A 234 -13.06 1.88 13.30
C ALA A 234 -14.40 1.18 13.59
N ALA A 235 -14.90 1.29 14.83
CA ALA A 235 -16.28 0.96 15.17
C ALA A 235 -17.20 2.13 14.88
N THR A 236 -16.78 3.35 15.23
CA THR A 236 -17.52 4.58 14.98
C THR A 236 -16.60 5.65 14.41
N VAL A 237 -17.13 6.44 13.48
CA VAL A 237 -16.43 7.58 12.90
C VAL A 237 -17.23 8.84 13.13
N SER A 238 -16.55 9.87 13.62
CA SER A 238 -17.09 11.22 13.78
C SER A 238 -16.10 12.23 13.20
N TYR A 239 -16.58 13.39 12.78
CA TYR A 239 -15.73 14.38 12.11
C TYR A 239 -16.26 15.79 12.26
N ILE A 240 -15.37 16.77 12.14
CA ILE A 240 -15.71 18.20 12.05
C ILE A 240 -15.26 18.69 10.67
N PRO A 241 -16.17 18.90 9.72
CA PRO A 241 -15.86 19.43 8.40
C PRO A 241 -15.60 20.94 8.49
N LEU A 242 -14.57 21.39 7.78
CA LEU A 242 -14.11 22.77 7.73
C LEU A 242 -14.07 23.23 6.26
N ASP A 243 -14.46 24.48 6.02
CA ASP A 243 -14.31 25.10 4.71
C ASP A 243 -12.84 25.44 4.40
N ALA A 244 -12.61 26.01 3.22
CA ALA A 244 -11.28 26.40 2.78
C ALA A 244 -10.65 27.53 3.62
N ASP A 245 -11.37 28.15 4.56
CA ASP A 245 -10.85 29.13 5.52
C ASP A 245 -10.80 28.56 6.95
N GLY A 246 -11.03 27.26 7.12
CA GLY A 246 -11.01 26.57 8.41
C GLY A 246 -12.28 26.73 9.22
N LYS A 247 -13.34 27.36 8.69
CA LYS A 247 -14.59 27.53 9.45
C LYS A 247 -15.43 26.25 9.41
N PRO A 248 -16.06 25.86 10.54
CA PRO A 248 -16.86 24.65 10.58
C PRO A 248 -18.08 24.74 9.67
N LEU A 249 -18.36 23.64 8.96
CA LEU A 249 -19.49 23.49 8.04
C LEU A 249 -20.67 22.79 8.73
N PRO A 250 -21.93 23.12 8.36
CA PRO A 250 -23.11 22.43 8.87
C PRO A 250 -23.14 20.98 8.41
N SER A 251 -23.91 20.13 9.10
CA SER A 251 -24.01 18.73 8.67
C SER A 251 -24.83 18.58 7.38
N LEU A 252 -24.32 17.78 6.44
CA LEU A 252 -25.04 17.37 5.24
C LEU A 252 -25.96 16.17 5.47
N TYR A 253 -25.84 15.52 6.63
CA TYR A 253 -26.60 14.32 6.96
C TYR A 253 -27.54 14.63 8.14
N PRO A 254 -28.86 14.41 8.01
CA PRO A 254 -29.75 14.53 9.14
C PRO A 254 -29.34 13.51 10.20
N THR A 255 -29.19 13.95 11.43
CA THR A 255 -28.88 13.10 12.58
C THR A 255 -29.91 11.98 12.68
N GLN A 256 -29.48 10.72 12.62
CA GLN A 256 -30.30 9.66 13.20
C GLN A 256 -30.32 9.89 14.71
N ASN A 257 -31.49 10.25 15.24
CA ASN A 257 -31.75 10.21 16.68
C ASN A 257 -31.47 8.78 17.16
N THR A 258 -30.31 8.58 17.79
CA THR A 258 -30.23 7.65 18.90
C THR A 258 -30.65 8.45 20.13
N ASP A 259 -31.87 8.21 20.62
CA ASP A 259 -32.27 8.56 21.98
C ASP A 259 -31.28 7.90 22.96
N THR A 260 -30.16 8.55 23.25
CA THR A 260 -29.45 8.34 24.50
C THR A 260 -30.10 9.24 25.52
N ALA A 261 -30.96 8.63 26.33
CA ALA A 261 -31.39 9.18 27.60
C ALA A 261 -30.17 9.70 28.37
N ASP A 262 -30.29 10.96 28.74
CA ASP A 262 -29.55 11.67 29.78
C ASP A 262 -29.20 10.77 30.98
N THR A 263 -27.90 10.61 31.24
CA THR A 263 -27.40 10.48 32.61
C THR A 263 -26.06 11.19 32.73
N SER A 264 -26.15 12.48 33.03
CA SER A 264 -25.10 13.22 33.71
C SER A 264 -24.93 12.71 35.17
N ASN A 265 -23.67 12.50 35.56
CA ASN A 265 -23.09 12.52 36.92
C ASN A 265 -23.75 11.73 38.06
N ALA A 266 -23.02 10.78 38.65
CA ALA A 266 -22.56 10.88 40.05
C ALA A 266 -21.63 9.73 40.46
N ASP A 267 -20.51 10.14 41.01
CA ASP A 267 -19.64 9.48 41.99
C ASP A 267 -20.41 8.63 43.03
N THR A 268 -19.94 7.41 43.35
CA THR A 268 -19.90 6.80 44.71
C THR A 268 -19.57 5.30 44.70
N ASP A 269 -18.51 4.95 45.43
CA ASP A 269 -18.32 3.79 46.31
C ASP A 269 -18.79 2.37 45.92
N THR A 270 -17.80 1.47 45.79
CA THR A 270 -17.89 0.04 46.14
C THR A 270 -18.41 -0.15 47.58
N PRO A 271 -19.23 -1.18 47.87
CA PRO A 271 -18.64 -2.48 48.24
C PRO A 271 -19.46 -3.75 47.87
N ASP A 272 -18.69 -4.82 47.60
CA ASP A 272 -18.79 -6.24 48.03
C ASP A 272 -20.08 -7.09 48.02
N ALA A 273 -19.85 -8.36 47.68
CA ALA A 273 -20.52 -9.62 48.04
C ALA A 273 -21.82 -10.06 47.30
N GLY A 274 -21.75 -11.22 46.64
CA GLY A 274 -22.94 -11.89 46.10
C GLY A 274 -22.73 -13.17 45.30
N GLN A 275 -22.04 -14.15 45.89
CA GLN A 275 -21.81 -15.52 45.43
C GLN A 275 -23.05 -16.29 44.90
N LYS A 276 -22.80 -17.27 44.01
CA LYS A 276 -23.50 -18.55 43.69
C LYS A 276 -23.93 -18.65 42.22
N THR A 277 -23.80 -19.76 41.47
CA THR A 277 -23.21 -21.11 41.59
C THR A 277 -23.40 -21.73 40.22
N ASP A 278 -22.39 -22.39 39.66
CA ASP A 278 -22.55 -23.40 38.59
C ASP A 278 -23.32 -24.63 39.13
N PRO A 279 -23.86 -25.46 38.23
CA PRO A 279 -23.11 -26.67 37.94
C PRO A 279 -23.10 -27.14 36.46
N ALA A 280 -21.91 -27.61 36.10
CA ALA A 280 -21.48 -28.60 35.11
C ALA A 280 -22.49 -29.57 34.48
N GLY A 281 -22.16 -30.02 33.25
CA GLY A 281 -22.15 -31.46 32.93
C GLY A 281 -22.41 -31.89 31.47
N ALA A 282 -21.41 -32.59 30.92
CA ALA A 282 -21.44 -33.63 29.86
C ALA A 282 -21.63 -33.17 28.40
N ASP A 283 -20.67 -33.29 27.48
CA ASP A 283 -19.83 -34.43 26.99
C ASP A 283 -20.39 -35.10 25.72
N TYR A 284 -19.46 -35.34 24.80
CA TYR A 284 -19.58 -35.79 23.41
C TYR A 284 -19.98 -37.27 23.29
N GLY A 285 -20.67 -37.62 22.19
CA GLY A 285 -20.92 -39.01 21.81
C GLY A 285 -21.28 -39.16 20.33
N SER A 286 -20.49 -39.99 19.65
CA SER A 286 -20.37 -40.17 18.20
C SER A 286 -21.32 -41.23 17.59
N ALA A 287 -21.44 -41.26 16.25
CA ALA A 287 -21.46 -42.45 15.35
C ALA A 287 -22.61 -42.63 14.30
N THR A 288 -22.23 -42.49 13.00
CA THR A 288 -22.43 -43.42 11.83
C THR A 288 -23.70 -43.33 10.92
N PRO A 289 -23.79 -44.01 9.73
CA PRO A 289 -23.50 -43.43 8.38
C PRO A 289 -24.55 -43.71 7.25
N ASP A 290 -24.45 -42.95 6.14
CA ASP A 290 -24.93 -43.15 4.73
C ASP A 290 -26.43 -43.47 4.43
N PRO A 291 -27.03 -43.09 3.26
CA PRO A 291 -26.54 -43.43 1.91
C PRO A 291 -26.71 -42.38 0.77
N THR A 292 -25.90 -42.51 -0.28
CA THR A 292 -26.08 -41.96 -1.66
C THR A 292 -27.34 -42.54 -2.34
N PRO A 293 -28.06 -41.85 -3.28
CA PRO A 293 -27.64 -41.57 -4.69
C PRO A 293 -28.35 -40.33 -5.33
N PRO A 294 -28.37 -40.06 -6.67
CA PRO A 294 -27.57 -40.54 -7.81
C PRO A 294 -26.83 -39.41 -8.57
N ASP A 295 -26.00 -39.87 -9.49
CA ASP A 295 -25.28 -39.17 -10.56
C ASP A 295 -26.22 -38.29 -11.43
N ASP A 296 -25.91 -37.00 -11.55
CA ASP A 296 -26.31 -36.21 -12.72
C ASP A 296 -25.32 -35.07 -12.98
N SER A 297 -24.96 -34.94 -14.25
CA SER A 297 -23.87 -34.16 -14.79
C SER A 297 -23.99 -32.65 -14.51
N SER A 298 -23.08 -32.10 -13.70
CA SER A 298 -22.53 -30.76 -13.91
C SER A 298 -21.15 -30.70 -13.25
N SER A 299 -20.14 -30.28 -14.01
CA SER A 299 -18.80 -29.99 -13.52
C SER A 299 -18.85 -28.77 -12.60
N ALA A 300 -19.41 -28.92 -11.40
CA ALA A 300 -19.43 -27.89 -10.38
C ALA A 300 -18.02 -27.82 -9.78
N GLU A 301 -17.37 -26.67 -9.94
CA GLU A 301 -16.12 -26.34 -9.25
C GLU A 301 -16.23 -26.80 -7.79
N LEU A 302 -15.32 -27.68 -7.34
CA LEU A 302 -15.20 -27.96 -5.92
C LEU A 302 -14.92 -26.60 -5.26
N PRO A 303 -15.71 -26.15 -4.27
CA PRO A 303 -15.31 -25.01 -3.45
C PRO A 303 -13.95 -25.37 -2.87
N ASP A 304 -12.92 -24.56 -3.08
CA ASP A 304 -11.54 -24.86 -2.68
C ASP A 304 -11.42 -25.24 -1.18
N ASP A 305 -12.34 -24.78 -0.34
CA ASP A 305 -12.52 -25.18 1.06
C ASP A 305 -12.83 -26.67 1.31
N LYS A 306 -13.17 -27.43 0.26
CA LYS A 306 -13.54 -28.86 0.32
C LYS A 306 -12.50 -29.76 -0.33
N ASP A 307 -11.42 -29.20 -0.91
CA ASP A 307 -10.35 -30.01 -1.49
C ASP A 307 -9.48 -30.62 -0.36
N PRO A 308 -9.32 -31.95 -0.31
CA PRO A 308 -8.56 -32.61 0.75
C PRO A 308 -7.06 -32.28 0.74
N TYR A 309 -6.54 -31.74 -0.36
CA TYR A 309 -5.13 -31.33 -0.51
C TYR A 309 -4.93 -29.82 -0.31
N LEU A 310 -6.00 -29.07 -0.04
CA LEU A 310 -5.94 -27.63 0.16
C LEU A 310 -6.48 -27.27 1.55
N GLU A 311 -5.57 -26.94 2.47
CA GLU A 311 -5.96 -26.44 3.78
C GLU A 311 -5.86 -24.91 3.82
N ARG A 312 -6.94 -24.27 4.27
CA ARG A 312 -6.98 -22.82 4.48
C ARG A 312 -5.96 -22.41 5.54
N ASP A 313 -5.07 -21.49 5.17
CA ASP A 313 -4.08 -20.95 6.07
C ASP A 313 -4.69 -19.84 6.94
N ARG A 314 -4.65 -20.05 8.27
CA ARG A 314 -5.37 -19.21 9.25
C ARG A 314 -4.44 -18.24 9.96
N THR A 315 -5.04 -17.25 10.58
CA THR A 315 -4.34 -16.26 11.42
C THR A 315 -3.53 -16.94 12.51
N GLY A 316 -2.25 -16.55 12.63
CA GLY A 316 -1.31 -17.14 13.59
C GLY A 316 -0.79 -18.54 13.25
N SER A 317 -1.10 -19.06 12.06
CA SER A 317 -0.64 -20.37 11.60
C SER A 317 0.88 -20.43 11.51
N LEU A 318 1.51 -21.20 12.39
CA LEU A 318 2.91 -21.60 12.31
C LEU A 318 2.92 -22.84 11.42
N ARG A 319 3.03 -22.69 10.11
CA ARG A 319 3.21 -23.86 9.23
C ARG A 319 4.68 -24.29 9.30
N PRO A 320 5.03 -25.38 10.01
CA PRO A 320 6.21 -26.12 9.59
C PRO A 320 5.88 -26.62 8.18
N GLU A 321 6.81 -26.48 7.24
CA GLU A 321 6.65 -27.31 6.06
C GLU A 321 6.70 -28.78 6.47
N LEU A 322 6.03 -29.60 5.66
CA LEU A 322 5.91 -31.05 5.72
C LEU A 322 7.25 -31.78 5.50
N THR A 323 8.37 -31.21 5.92
CA THR A 323 9.63 -31.93 6.09
C THR A 323 9.73 -32.32 7.56
N ASP A 324 10.13 -33.57 7.80
CA ASP A 324 10.18 -34.27 9.09
C ASP A 324 11.17 -33.67 10.12
N ASP A 325 11.60 -32.42 9.93
CA ASP A 325 12.52 -31.70 10.81
C ASP A 325 11.73 -30.93 11.88
N SER A 326 11.51 -31.60 13.00
CA SER A 326 10.91 -31.05 14.24
C SER A 326 11.69 -29.89 14.89
N ASP A 327 12.85 -29.53 14.35
CA ASP A 327 13.85 -28.71 15.04
C ASP A 327 13.78 -27.20 14.72
N SER A 328 12.83 -26.76 13.89
CA SER A 328 12.57 -25.32 13.68
C SER A 328 11.09 -25.05 13.44
N PRO A 329 10.33 -24.57 14.45
CA PRO A 329 8.95 -24.16 14.24
C PRO A 329 8.91 -23.08 13.15
N GLY A 330 7.92 -23.15 12.26
CA GLY A 330 7.76 -22.15 11.21
C GLY A 330 7.58 -20.74 11.76
N LEU A 331 7.85 -19.72 10.94
CA LEU A 331 7.62 -18.33 11.35
C LEU A 331 6.14 -17.97 11.26
N PRO A 332 5.59 -17.20 12.21
CA PRO A 332 4.23 -16.69 12.11
C PRO A 332 4.11 -15.66 10.98
N PRO A 333 2.93 -15.54 10.35
CA PRO A 333 2.64 -14.40 9.48
C PRO A 333 2.64 -13.10 10.29
N ASP A 334 3.11 -12.01 9.69
CA ASP A 334 3.06 -10.71 10.36
C ASP A 334 1.65 -10.08 10.33
N LYS A 335 1.50 -8.89 10.93
CA LYS A 335 0.21 -8.20 11.01
C LYS A 335 -0.50 -8.04 9.66
N ALA A 336 0.19 -7.62 8.60
CA ALA A 336 -0.47 -7.40 7.30
C ALA A 336 -0.87 -8.72 6.64
N GLN A 337 -0.03 -9.74 6.78
CA GLN A 337 -0.30 -11.10 6.32
C GLN A 337 -1.48 -11.75 7.06
N ASN A 338 -1.63 -11.50 8.36
CA ASN A 338 -2.80 -11.95 9.14
C ASN A 338 -4.07 -11.22 8.72
N GLN A 339 -4.02 -9.90 8.56
CA GLN A 339 -5.19 -9.14 8.13
C GLN A 339 -5.71 -9.60 6.75
N LEU A 340 -4.80 -10.01 5.84
CA LEU A 340 -5.21 -10.60 4.57
C LEU A 340 -5.98 -11.90 4.78
N ARG A 341 -5.52 -12.79 5.68
CA ARG A 341 -6.19 -14.07 6.03
C ARG A 341 -7.54 -13.88 6.72
N ASP A 342 -7.68 -12.82 7.50
CA ASP A 342 -8.94 -12.45 8.15
C ASP A 342 -9.98 -11.96 7.11
N ARG A 343 -9.52 -11.30 6.04
CA ARG A 343 -10.40 -10.69 5.02
C ARG A 343 -10.69 -11.60 3.84
N ASN A 344 -9.70 -12.37 3.40
CA ASN A 344 -9.74 -13.20 2.21
C ASN A 344 -9.37 -14.65 2.59
N PRO A 345 -9.97 -15.67 1.95
CA PRO A 345 -9.47 -17.02 2.03
C PRO A 345 -8.04 -17.06 1.49
N VAL A 346 -7.11 -17.58 2.28
CA VAL A 346 -5.71 -17.75 1.88
C VAL A 346 -5.37 -19.22 1.96
N TYR A 347 -4.75 -19.75 0.92
CA TYR A 347 -4.37 -21.16 0.85
C TYR A 347 -2.92 -21.28 0.42
N GLN A 348 -2.23 -22.26 0.99
CA GLN A 348 -0.94 -22.67 0.48
C GLN A 348 -1.14 -23.86 -0.47
N VAL A 349 -0.62 -23.75 -1.69
CA VAL A 349 -0.63 -24.81 -2.70
C VAL A 349 0.64 -25.64 -2.55
N THR A 350 0.48 -26.94 -2.39
CA THR A 350 1.61 -27.89 -2.41
C THR A 350 2.00 -28.25 -3.84
N HIS A 351 3.28 -28.46 -4.08
CA HIS A 351 3.80 -28.65 -5.45
C HIS A 351 3.58 -30.06 -6.01
N ASP A 352 3.58 -31.10 -5.19
CA ASP A 352 3.72 -32.49 -5.65
C ASP A 352 2.74 -32.90 -6.75
N ARG A 353 1.46 -32.54 -6.60
CA ARG A 353 0.43 -32.88 -7.59
C ARG A 353 0.61 -32.11 -8.89
N VAL A 354 0.93 -30.82 -8.80
CA VAL A 354 1.17 -29.96 -9.97
C VAL A 354 2.43 -30.40 -10.71
N ASP A 355 3.52 -30.68 -9.99
CA ASP A 355 4.77 -31.19 -10.54
C ASP A 355 4.54 -32.51 -11.30
N GLN A 356 3.78 -33.46 -10.72
CA GLN A 356 3.47 -34.72 -11.39
C GLN A 356 2.68 -34.49 -12.69
N HIS A 357 1.66 -33.63 -12.67
CA HIS A 357 0.89 -33.31 -13.88
C HIS A 357 1.76 -32.64 -14.95
N LEU A 358 2.66 -31.74 -14.56
CA LEU A 358 3.58 -31.08 -15.49
C LEU A 358 4.56 -32.07 -16.13
N ASP A 359 5.12 -33.00 -15.35
CA ASP A 359 6.00 -34.06 -15.85
C ASP A 359 5.26 -35.02 -16.80
N ASP A 360 4.03 -35.40 -16.45
CA ASP A 360 3.18 -36.24 -17.30
C ASP A 360 2.85 -35.53 -18.62
N TRP A 361 2.49 -34.24 -18.57
CA TRP A 361 2.21 -33.44 -19.76
C TRP A 361 3.45 -33.07 -20.57
N ALA A 362 4.65 -33.19 -20.03
CA ALA A 362 5.91 -33.01 -20.75
C ALA A 362 6.39 -34.28 -21.47
N THR A 363 5.82 -35.43 -21.12
CA THR A 363 6.20 -36.71 -21.72
C THR A 363 5.69 -36.79 -23.17
N PRO A 364 6.59 -36.96 -24.15
CA PRO A 364 6.20 -37.00 -25.56
C PRO A 364 5.42 -38.27 -25.90
N ASP A 365 4.46 -38.13 -26.80
CA ASP A 365 3.74 -39.23 -27.43
C ASP A 365 4.59 -39.93 -28.53
N GLU A 366 3.98 -40.85 -29.27
CA GLU A 366 4.61 -41.55 -30.39
C GLU A 366 5.06 -40.62 -31.53
N ASN A 367 4.51 -39.41 -31.60
CA ASN A 367 4.87 -38.38 -32.59
C ASN A 367 5.98 -37.45 -32.07
N GLY A 368 6.49 -37.67 -30.85
CA GLY A 368 7.56 -36.89 -30.26
C GLY A 368 7.11 -35.53 -29.73
N THR A 369 5.80 -35.31 -29.53
CA THR A 369 5.23 -34.09 -28.96
C THR A 369 4.44 -34.42 -27.71
N SER A 370 4.44 -33.53 -26.73
CA SER A 370 3.67 -33.64 -25.50
C SER A 370 2.58 -32.58 -25.42
N PRO A 371 1.51 -32.78 -24.62
CA PRO A 371 0.49 -31.76 -24.41
C PRO A 371 1.06 -30.40 -23.97
N LEU A 372 2.10 -30.42 -23.12
CA LEU A 372 2.76 -29.22 -22.64
C LEU A 372 3.52 -28.50 -23.76
N ALA A 373 4.25 -29.25 -24.60
CA ALA A 373 4.91 -28.68 -25.77
C ALA A 373 3.92 -28.08 -26.78
N ASP A 374 2.77 -28.72 -27.02
CA ASP A 374 1.72 -28.19 -27.91
C ASP A 374 1.19 -26.83 -27.42
N VAL A 375 0.88 -26.71 -26.13
CA VAL A 375 0.42 -25.44 -25.52
C VAL A 375 1.45 -24.33 -25.73
N LEU A 376 2.73 -24.60 -25.47
CA LEU A 376 3.80 -23.62 -25.65
C LEU A 376 3.95 -23.22 -27.13
N ARG A 377 4.02 -24.19 -28.05
CA ARG A 377 4.15 -23.94 -29.49
C ARG A 377 2.98 -23.14 -30.05
N ARG A 378 1.75 -23.48 -29.65
CA ARG A 378 0.54 -22.72 -30.03
C ARG A 378 0.53 -21.31 -29.48
N SER A 379 1.08 -21.09 -28.29
CA SER A 379 1.24 -19.75 -27.72
C SER A 379 2.25 -18.92 -28.52
N ALA A 380 3.29 -19.56 -29.08
CA ALA A 380 4.25 -18.92 -29.98
C ALA A 380 3.77 -18.80 -31.45
N GLY A 381 2.64 -19.41 -31.81
CA GLY A 381 2.16 -19.45 -33.20
C GLY A 381 2.88 -20.47 -34.09
N GLN A 382 3.62 -21.43 -33.50
CA GLN A 382 4.39 -22.46 -34.19
C GLN A 382 3.53 -23.66 -34.66
N THR A 383 2.36 -23.35 -35.24
CA THR A 383 1.45 -24.32 -35.86
C THR A 383 1.29 -24.05 -37.36
N PRO A 384 0.84 -25.02 -38.18
CA PRO A 384 0.59 -24.79 -39.61
C PRO A 384 -0.43 -23.65 -39.84
N GLY A 385 0.03 -22.51 -40.37
CA GLY A 385 -0.77 -21.29 -40.54
C GLY A 385 -0.89 -20.40 -39.28
N GLY A 386 -0.11 -20.71 -38.24
CA GLY A 386 -0.33 -20.29 -36.86
C GLY A 386 -0.23 -18.79 -36.61
N GLN A 387 -1.34 -18.24 -36.12
CA GLN A 387 -1.29 -17.04 -35.29
C GLN A 387 -1.05 -17.47 -33.84
N PRO A 388 -0.26 -16.71 -33.06
CA PRO A 388 -0.13 -16.92 -31.62
C PRO A 388 -1.50 -16.98 -30.94
N THR A 389 -1.69 -17.97 -30.05
CA THR A 389 -2.97 -18.18 -29.34
C THR A 389 -2.83 -17.90 -27.85
N THR A 390 -3.88 -17.32 -27.26
CA THR A 390 -4.08 -17.29 -25.81
C THR A 390 -5.01 -18.44 -25.41
N PHE A 391 -4.89 -18.91 -24.18
CA PHE A 391 -5.73 -19.97 -23.65
C PHE A 391 -6.56 -19.43 -22.48
N ASP A 392 -7.88 -19.50 -22.62
CA ASP A 392 -8.79 -19.39 -21.48
C ASP A 392 -8.80 -20.71 -20.68
N LYS A 393 -9.49 -20.71 -19.53
CA LYS A 393 -9.59 -21.89 -18.64
C LYS A 393 -10.11 -23.12 -19.37
N LYS A 394 -11.11 -22.96 -20.25
CA LYS A 394 -11.67 -24.08 -21.01
C LYS A 394 -10.66 -24.62 -22.01
N ALA A 395 -9.97 -23.74 -22.74
CA ALA A 395 -8.97 -24.11 -23.72
C ALA A 395 -7.76 -24.83 -23.08
N LEU A 396 -7.33 -24.40 -21.88
CA LEU A 396 -6.32 -25.15 -21.11
C LEU A 396 -6.85 -26.51 -20.66
N GLY A 397 -8.09 -26.58 -20.19
CA GLY A 397 -8.74 -27.84 -19.82
C GLY A 397 -8.85 -28.84 -20.97
N ASP A 398 -9.08 -28.35 -22.19
CA ASP A 398 -9.12 -29.17 -23.40
C ASP A 398 -7.71 -29.59 -23.88
N ALA A 399 -6.70 -28.74 -23.66
CA ALA A 399 -5.32 -28.99 -24.11
C ALA A 399 -4.46 -29.82 -23.14
N LEU A 400 -4.75 -29.76 -21.85
CA LEU A 400 -4.00 -30.43 -20.78
C LEU A 400 -4.90 -31.43 -20.05
N PRO A 401 -4.86 -32.73 -20.41
CA PRO A 401 -5.74 -33.74 -19.82
C PRO A 401 -5.60 -33.80 -18.30
N GLY A 402 -6.73 -33.64 -17.59
CA GLY A 402 -6.74 -33.63 -16.12
C GLY A 402 -6.54 -32.24 -15.49
N PHE A 403 -6.30 -31.17 -16.26
CA PHE A 403 -6.17 -29.82 -15.74
C PHE A 403 -7.41 -29.37 -14.95
N ASN A 404 -8.61 -29.67 -15.43
CA ASN A 404 -9.86 -29.36 -14.73
C ASN A 404 -10.08 -30.16 -13.44
N SER A 405 -9.24 -31.17 -13.14
CA SER A 405 -9.28 -31.91 -11.88
C SER A 405 -8.45 -31.26 -10.77
N LEU A 406 -7.56 -30.33 -11.13
CA LEU A 406 -6.79 -29.53 -10.20
C LEU A 406 -7.68 -28.48 -9.54
N ASN A 407 -7.39 -28.10 -8.30
CA ASN A 407 -8.07 -26.97 -7.66
C ASN A 407 -7.65 -25.64 -8.30
N ARG A 408 -8.34 -24.56 -7.94
CA ARG A 408 -8.12 -23.24 -8.55
C ARG A 408 -6.68 -22.74 -8.38
N GLY A 409 -6.10 -22.93 -7.19
CA GLY A 409 -4.71 -22.55 -6.91
C GLY A 409 -3.69 -23.34 -7.73
N GLU A 410 -3.88 -24.66 -7.83
CA GLU A 410 -3.05 -25.57 -8.63
C GLU A 410 -3.13 -25.23 -10.13
N GLN A 411 -4.31 -24.92 -10.66
CA GLN A 411 -4.48 -24.48 -12.05
C GLN A 411 -3.68 -23.20 -12.34
N MET A 412 -3.75 -22.21 -11.47
CA MET A 412 -2.97 -20.98 -11.62
C MET A 412 -1.46 -21.21 -11.43
N HIS A 413 -1.06 -22.17 -10.60
CA HIS A 413 0.33 -22.58 -10.44
C HIS A 413 0.89 -23.23 -11.72
N VAL A 414 0.10 -24.04 -12.43
CA VAL A 414 0.43 -24.52 -13.78
C VAL A 414 0.66 -23.33 -14.73
N VAL A 415 -0.24 -22.34 -14.76
CA VAL A 415 -0.11 -21.15 -15.61
C VAL A 415 1.16 -20.35 -15.27
N SER A 416 1.47 -20.17 -13.99
CA SER A 416 2.71 -19.53 -13.55
C SER A 416 3.95 -20.29 -14.05
N THR A 417 3.89 -21.63 -14.10
CA THR A 417 4.99 -22.46 -14.57
C THR A 417 5.13 -22.39 -16.09
N LEU A 418 4.03 -22.39 -16.85
CA LEU A 418 4.02 -22.15 -18.29
C LEU A 418 4.69 -20.81 -18.67
N ALA A 419 4.39 -19.75 -17.90
CA ALA A 419 5.01 -18.44 -18.09
C ALA A 419 6.52 -18.47 -17.85
N ARG A 420 7.00 -19.25 -16.88
CA ARG A 420 8.44 -19.46 -16.66
C ARG A 420 9.10 -20.31 -17.75
N LEU A 421 8.39 -21.26 -18.35
CA LEU A 421 8.96 -22.15 -19.37
C LEU A 421 9.13 -21.46 -20.73
N SER A 422 8.35 -20.42 -21.03
CA SER A 422 8.40 -19.75 -22.33
C SER A 422 8.07 -18.26 -22.23
N HIS A 423 9.01 -17.43 -22.70
CA HIS A 423 8.78 -16.00 -22.90
C HIS A 423 7.55 -15.71 -23.76
N SER A 424 7.29 -16.47 -24.83
CA SER A 424 6.11 -16.26 -25.67
C SER A 424 4.80 -16.60 -24.95
N PHE A 425 4.78 -17.66 -24.12
CA PHE A 425 3.61 -17.91 -23.27
C PHE A 425 3.36 -16.76 -22.30
N HIS A 426 4.40 -16.31 -21.59
CA HIS A 426 4.31 -15.18 -20.67
C HIS A 426 3.90 -13.90 -21.38
N GLU A 427 4.44 -13.60 -22.56
CA GLU A 427 4.04 -12.42 -23.33
C GLU A 427 2.54 -12.44 -23.64
N ARG A 428 2.01 -13.57 -24.08
CA ARG A 428 0.60 -13.70 -24.50
C ARG A 428 -0.37 -13.66 -23.33
N HIS A 429 0.00 -14.23 -22.20
CA HIS A 429 -0.82 -14.25 -20.99
C HIS A 429 -0.47 -13.13 -20.03
N GLY A 430 0.51 -12.29 -20.37
CA GLY A 430 0.97 -11.18 -19.55
C GLY A 430 0.24 -9.88 -19.84
N VAL A 431 0.36 -8.93 -18.92
CA VAL A 431 -0.35 -7.64 -18.97
C VAL A 431 -0.13 -6.85 -20.27
N GLY A 432 1.01 -7.05 -20.95
CA GLY A 432 1.31 -6.38 -22.21
C GLY A 432 0.96 -7.17 -23.47
N GLY A 433 0.56 -8.45 -23.36
CA GLY A 433 0.01 -9.21 -24.47
C GLY A 433 -1.36 -8.72 -24.94
N TYR A 434 -2.00 -7.82 -24.16
CA TYR A 434 -3.38 -7.35 -24.32
C TYR A 434 -3.52 -5.89 -24.82
N GLN A 435 -2.53 -5.29 -25.52
CA GLN A 435 -2.68 -3.91 -26.04
C GLN A 435 -2.46 -3.71 -27.55
N GLU A 436 -3.44 -3.06 -28.19
CA GLU A 436 -3.37 -2.31 -29.46
C GLU A 436 -2.92 -0.84 -29.25
N ASP A 437 -2.16 -0.50 -28.21
CA ASP A 437 -1.65 0.87 -27.98
C ASP A 437 -0.11 0.91 -27.92
N PRO A 438 0.57 1.41 -28.96
CA PRO A 438 2.04 1.41 -29.06
C PRO A 438 2.74 2.43 -28.15
N GLY A 439 2.01 3.18 -27.32
CA GLY A 439 2.56 4.36 -26.65
C GLY A 439 3.10 4.21 -25.24
N ARG A 440 2.63 3.27 -24.41
CA ARG A 440 2.97 3.31 -22.96
C ARG A 440 2.62 2.06 -22.14
N THR A 441 3.27 0.93 -22.38
CA THR A 441 3.51 -0.09 -21.33
C THR A 441 4.58 -1.06 -21.78
N VAL A 442 5.75 -1.05 -21.14
CA VAL A 442 6.73 -2.15 -21.29
C VAL A 442 6.18 -3.33 -20.49
N SER A 443 5.86 -4.44 -21.16
CA SER A 443 5.39 -5.65 -20.48
C SER A 443 6.54 -6.27 -19.69
N ALA A 444 6.28 -6.96 -18.56
CA ALA A 444 7.37 -7.64 -17.88
C ALA A 444 8.00 -8.73 -18.76
N ALA A 445 7.26 -9.27 -19.76
CA ALA A 445 7.78 -10.14 -20.80
C ALA A 445 8.80 -9.44 -21.74
N ALA A 446 8.59 -8.16 -22.08
CA ALA A 446 9.56 -7.36 -22.83
C ALA A 446 10.80 -7.04 -21.98
N THR A 447 10.60 -6.69 -20.70
CA THR A 447 11.70 -6.54 -19.73
C THR A 447 12.40 -7.87 -19.45
N LEU A 448 11.71 -9.01 -19.54
CA LEU A 448 12.30 -10.35 -19.48
C LEU A 448 13.14 -10.62 -20.70
N ARG A 449 12.68 -10.39 -21.93
CA ARG A 449 13.55 -10.51 -23.11
C ARG A 449 14.81 -9.65 -22.99
N GLN A 450 14.70 -8.45 -22.43
CA GLN A 450 15.84 -7.55 -22.23
C GLN A 450 16.75 -7.96 -21.06
N ALA A 451 16.19 -8.43 -19.94
CA ALA A 451 16.95 -8.92 -18.78
C ALA A 451 17.54 -10.33 -18.99
N SER A 452 16.87 -11.15 -19.79
CA SER A 452 17.30 -12.43 -20.33
C SER A 452 18.26 -12.26 -21.52
N ALA A 453 18.88 -11.09 -21.71
CA ALA A 453 20.09 -10.99 -22.54
C ALA A 453 21.31 -11.67 -21.86
N SER A 454 21.18 -12.05 -20.58
CA SER A 454 22.16 -12.82 -19.82
C SER A 454 21.50 -13.48 -18.59
N GLY A 455 21.75 -14.76 -18.33
CA GLY A 455 21.27 -15.44 -17.10
C GLY A 455 21.09 -16.95 -17.22
N ARG A 456 20.78 -17.62 -16.10
CA ARG A 456 20.67 -19.10 -16.00
C ARG A 456 19.78 -19.73 -17.08
N GLY A 457 18.66 -19.08 -17.42
CA GLY A 457 17.72 -19.57 -18.42
C GLY A 457 18.27 -19.49 -19.85
N VAL A 458 18.98 -18.41 -20.17
CA VAL A 458 19.68 -18.22 -21.46
C VAL A 458 20.82 -19.22 -21.59
N ASP A 459 21.61 -19.39 -20.53
CA ASP A 459 22.70 -20.37 -20.50
C ASP A 459 22.18 -21.79 -20.69
N LEU A 460 20.99 -22.09 -20.15
CA LEU A 460 20.33 -23.37 -20.37
C LEU A 460 19.84 -23.49 -21.82
N ALA A 461 19.16 -22.48 -22.35
CA ALA A 461 18.68 -22.47 -23.73
C ALA A 461 19.82 -22.58 -24.75
N ALA A 462 20.93 -21.90 -24.52
CA ALA A 462 22.13 -21.94 -25.37
C ALA A 462 22.76 -23.34 -25.44
N LYS A 463 22.71 -24.13 -24.35
CA LYS A 463 23.17 -25.54 -24.37
C LYS A 463 22.36 -26.41 -25.32
N HIS A 464 21.15 -25.98 -25.69
CA HIS A 464 20.26 -26.65 -26.63
C HIS A 464 20.14 -25.89 -27.98
N GLY A 465 20.89 -24.80 -28.18
CA GLY A 465 20.82 -23.98 -29.40
C GLY A 465 19.52 -23.19 -29.55
N MET A 466 18.91 -22.81 -28.43
CA MET A 466 17.59 -22.18 -28.34
C MET A 466 17.64 -20.76 -27.71
N GLU A 467 18.81 -20.15 -27.63
CA GLU A 467 19.03 -18.85 -26.98
C GLU A 467 18.20 -17.70 -27.60
N ASP A 468 17.89 -17.79 -28.89
CA ASP A 468 17.04 -16.82 -29.63
C ASP A 468 15.61 -17.34 -29.86
N SER A 469 15.22 -18.45 -29.20
CA SER A 469 13.90 -19.07 -29.40
C SER A 469 12.77 -18.35 -28.65
N ASP A 470 11.54 -18.59 -29.08
CA ASP A 470 10.31 -18.17 -28.39
C ASP A 470 10.12 -18.82 -27.00
N HIS A 471 10.94 -19.82 -26.69
CA HIS A 471 10.80 -20.68 -25.52
C HIS A 471 12.00 -20.63 -24.59
N VAL A 472 12.72 -19.50 -24.52
CA VAL A 472 13.74 -19.30 -23.46
C VAL A 472 13.04 -19.28 -22.08
N PRO A 473 13.52 -20.07 -21.10
CA PRO A 473 12.92 -20.12 -19.78
C PRO A 473 13.41 -18.97 -18.88
N ASP A 474 12.54 -18.49 -17.98
CA ASP A 474 12.91 -17.61 -16.89
C ASP A 474 13.25 -18.40 -15.62
N LEU A 475 14.55 -18.58 -15.42
CA LEU A 475 15.13 -19.19 -14.23
C LEU A 475 15.66 -18.13 -13.25
N SER A 476 15.12 -16.92 -13.22
CA SER A 476 15.44 -15.90 -12.23
C SER A 476 14.66 -16.08 -10.93
N ASP A 477 15.18 -15.52 -9.83
CA ASP A 477 14.51 -15.55 -8.52
C ASP A 477 13.36 -14.52 -8.40
N ARG A 478 12.88 -13.98 -9.52
CA ARG A 478 11.70 -13.10 -9.57
C ARG A 478 10.46 -13.86 -9.09
N ASN A 479 9.51 -13.15 -8.51
CA ASN A 479 8.22 -13.73 -8.13
C ASN A 479 7.23 -13.66 -9.31
N TYR A 480 6.56 -14.76 -9.64
CA TYR A 480 5.43 -14.75 -10.57
C TYR A 480 4.11 -14.77 -9.81
N ALA A 481 3.09 -14.12 -10.37
CA ALA A 481 1.71 -14.19 -9.91
C ALA A 481 0.77 -14.40 -11.10
N VAL A 482 -0.40 -14.94 -10.82
CA VAL A 482 -1.48 -15.19 -11.79
C VAL A 482 -2.79 -14.71 -11.20
N ILE A 483 -3.62 -14.05 -12.00
CA ILE A 483 -5.02 -13.78 -11.66
C ILE A 483 -5.93 -14.57 -12.59
N GLU A 484 -7.00 -15.11 -12.02
CA GLU A 484 -8.15 -15.64 -12.75
C GLU A 484 -9.17 -14.51 -12.89
N VAL A 485 -9.57 -14.20 -14.11
CA VAL A 485 -10.46 -13.08 -14.44
C VAL A 485 -11.70 -13.61 -15.15
N ASP A 486 -12.87 -13.36 -14.58
CA ASP A 486 -14.13 -13.49 -15.29
C ASP A 486 -14.30 -12.27 -16.20
N ARG A 487 -14.48 -12.48 -17.49
CA ARG A 487 -14.62 -11.40 -18.49
C ARG A 487 -16.03 -10.78 -18.51
N GLY A 488 -16.98 -11.34 -17.76
CA GLY A 488 -18.38 -10.93 -17.72
C GLY A 488 -19.27 -11.61 -18.76
N ASP A 489 -18.68 -12.36 -19.70
CA ASP A 489 -19.39 -13.21 -20.68
C ASP A 489 -19.36 -14.71 -20.29
N GLY A 490 -18.87 -15.03 -19.09
CA GLY A 490 -18.68 -16.39 -18.59
C GLY A 490 -17.35 -17.02 -19.00
N THR A 491 -16.53 -16.34 -19.80
CA THR A 491 -15.17 -16.77 -20.12
C THR A 491 -14.23 -16.45 -18.98
N ILE A 492 -13.47 -17.44 -18.53
CA ILE A 492 -12.42 -17.27 -17.52
C ILE A 492 -11.06 -17.20 -18.20
N GLU A 493 -10.39 -16.06 -18.12
CA GLU A 493 -9.03 -15.85 -18.61
C GLU A 493 -8.01 -15.90 -17.46
N TYR A 494 -6.81 -16.41 -17.74
CA TYR A 494 -5.67 -16.30 -16.83
C TYR A 494 -4.73 -15.21 -17.30
N VAL A 495 -4.27 -14.37 -16.36
CA VAL A 495 -3.30 -13.32 -16.63
C VAL A 495 -2.14 -13.46 -15.65
N THR A 496 -0.93 -13.58 -16.16
CA THR A 496 0.29 -13.89 -15.39
C THR A 496 1.32 -12.80 -15.52
N ASP A 497 2.02 -12.46 -14.43
CA ASP A 497 3.16 -11.55 -14.54
C ASP A 497 4.23 -11.75 -13.48
N SER A 498 5.44 -11.24 -13.77
CA SER A 498 6.59 -11.33 -12.87
C SER A 498 6.95 -10.01 -12.20
N SER A 499 7.61 -10.09 -11.04
CA SER A 499 8.13 -8.93 -10.33
C SER A 499 9.27 -8.28 -11.11
N LEU A 500 9.29 -6.94 -11.14
CA LEU A 500 10.35 -6.15 -11.76
C LEU A 500 11.26 -5.55 -10.67
N PRO A 501 12.56 -5.91 -10.62
CA PRO A 501 13.51 -5.26 -9.72
C PRO A 501 13.66 -3.77 -10.03
N ASN A 502 13.96 -2.96 -9.02
CA ASN A 502 14.38 -1.56 -9.22
C ASN A 502 15.64 -1.51 -10.12
N GLY A 503 15.63 -0.64 -11.13
CA GLY A 503 16.77 -0.45 -12.04
C GLY A 503 16.86 -1.45 -13.20
N SER A 504 15.88 -2.35 -13.35
CA SER A 504 15.75 -3.21 -14.54
C SER A 504 15.44 -2.40 -15.80
N ASP A 505 14.78 -1.26 -15.62
CA ASP A 505 14.50 -0.23 -16.61
C ASP A 505 14.60 1.13 -15.89
N PRO A 506 15.37 2.11 -16.40
CA PRO A 506 15.53 3.42 -15.76
C PRO A 506 14.22 4.23 -15.68
N ASP A 507 13.24 3.94 -16.55
CA ASP A 507 11.96 4.65 -16.63
C ASP A 507 10.84 3.94 -15.85
N VAL A 508 11.08 2.72 -15.35
CA VAL A 508 10.08 1.91 -14.63
C VAL A 508 10.57 1.61 -13.20
N PRO A 509 9.93 2.18 -12.15
CA PRO A 509 10.23 1.79 -10.79
C PRO A 509 9.92 0.31 -10.59
N GLY A 510 10.67 -0.37 -9.73
CA GLY A 510 10.47 -1.78 -9.42
C GLY A 510 9.08 -2.04 -8.85
N ARG A 511 8.50 -3.17 -9.22
CA ARG A 511 7.10 -3.53 -8.96
C ARG A 511 6.98 -4.99 -8.57
N HIS A 512 6.06 -5.26 -7.65
CA HIS A 512 5.64 -6.61 -7.30
C HIS A 512 4.56 -7.08 -8.29
N SER A 513 4.57 -8.37 -8.65
CA SER A 513 3.70 -8.96 -9.68
C SER A 513 2.22 -8.82 -9.35
N GLU A 514 1.82 -9.00 -8.08
CA GLU A 514 0.42 -8.95 -7.65
C GLU A 514 -0.20 -7.57 -7.87
N ARG A 515 0.57 -6.51 -7.58
CA ARG A 515 0.13 -5.13 -7.80
C ARG A 515 -0.07 -4.86 -9.29
N HIS A 516 0.82 -5.37 -10.13
CA HIS A 516 0.78 -5.13 -11.55
C HIS A 516 -0.47 -5.72 -12.21
N LEU A 517 -0.81 -6.97 -11.85
CA LEU A 517 -1.99 -7.66 -12.36
C LEU A 517 -3.29 -6.95 -11.96
N ILE A 518 -3.40 -6.47 -10.73
CA ILE A 518 -4.59 -5.75 -10.27
C ILE A 518 -4.74 -4.39 -10.97
N GLU A 519 -3.64 -3.67 -11.18
CA GLU A 519 -3.66 -2.41 -11.91
C GLU A 519 -4.05 -2.62 -13.38
N TRP A 520 -3.63 -3.74 -13.99
CA TRP A 520 -4.02 -4.12 -15.35
C TRP A 520 -5.53 -4.33 -15.49
N VAL A 521 -6.20 -5.07 -14.60
CA VAL A 521 -7.66 -5.28 -14.70
C VAL A 521 -8.42 -3.96 -14.62
N LYS A 522 -7.99 -3.07 -13.72
CA LYS A 522 -8.59 -1.73 -13.58
C LYS A 522 -8.45 -0.92 -14.86
N GLU A 523 -7.28 -0.99 -15.50
CA GLU A 523 -7.02 -0.30 -16.76
C GLU A 523 -7.84 -0.91 -17.91
N GLN A 524 -8.00 -2.23 -17.99
CA GLN A 524 -8.84 -2.89 -18.99
C GLN A 524 -10.31 -2.46 -18.85
N ASN A 525 -10.86 -2.49 -17.63
CA ASN A 525 -12.21 -2.01 -17.34
C ASN A 525 -12.38 -0.53 -17.71
N ARG A 526 -11.41 0.32 -17.34
CA ARG A 526 -11.42 1.74 -17.70
C ARG A 526 -11.45 1.95 -19.23
N ARG A 527 -10.68 1.18 -19.99
CA ARG A 527 -10.65 1.24 -21.46
C ARG A 527 -11.94 0.75 -22.10
N ALA A 528 -12.50 -0.34 -21.58
CA ALA A 528 -13.77 -0.89 -22.03
C ALA A 528 -14.97 0.01 -21.67
N GLY A 529 -14.80 0.94 -20.71
CA GLY A 529 -15.88 1.80 -20.23
C GLY A 529 -16.92 1.05 -19.38
N ASN A 530 -16.59 -0.16 -18.91
CA ASN A 530 -17.43 -1.00 -18.05
C ASN A 530 -16.58 -1.59 -16.89
N THR A 531 -17.21 -2.37 -16.03
CA THR A 531 -16.53 -3.09 -14.93
C THR A 531 -16.77 -4.59 -15.04
N ASP A 532 -16.90 -5.10 -16.26
CA ASP A 532 -17.36 -6.47 -16.48
C ASP A 532 -16.26 -7.48 -16.12
N ARG A 533 -14.97 -7.09 -16.24
CA ARG A 533 -13.87 -7.95 -15.82
C ARG A 533 -13.70 -7.94 -14.31
N GLN A 534 -13.80 -9.11 -13.68
CA GLN A 534 -13.66 -9.29 -12.25
C GLN A 534 -12.58 -10.31 -11.92
N ILE A 535 -11.71 -9.99 -10.96
CA ILE A 535 -10.74 -10.96 -10.44
C ILE A 535 -11.49 -11.92 -9.52
N VAL A 536 -11.44 -13.22 -9.84
CA VAL A 536 -12.12 -14.29 -9.09
C VAL A 536 -11.15 -15.23 -8.37
N GLY A 537 -9.84 -15.07 -8.58
CA GLY A 537 -8.78 -15.76 -7.86
C GLY A 537 -7.41 -15.11 -8.11
N LEU A 538 -6.49 -15.25 -7.16
CA LEU A 538 -5.10 -14.80 -7.33
C LEU A 538 -4.14 -15.84 -6.75
N TYR A 539 -3.16 -16.25 -7.54
CA TYR A 539 -2.02 -17.06 -7.12
C TYR A 539 -0.73 -16.24 -7.17
N THR A 540 0.19 -16.48 -6.24
CA THR A 540 1.54 -15.90 -6.24
C THR A 540 2.55 -16.93 -5.74
N GLU A 541 3.70 -17.08 -6.37
CA GLU A 541 4.62 -18.18 -6.01
C GLU A 541 5.19 -18.05 -4.59
N ARG A 542 5.41 -16.81 -4.14
CA ARG A 542 5.74 -16.49 -2.75
C ARG A 542 4.52 -15.95 -2.04
N GLU A 543 4.34 -16.30 -0.78
CA GLU A 543 3.33 -15.70 0.08
C GLU A 543 3.35 -14.16 -0.07
N PRO A 544 2.18 -13.50 -0.22
CA PRO A 544 2.11 -12.05 -0.27
C PRO A 544 2.89 -11.44 0.90
N CYS A 545 3.87 -10.60 0.57
CA CYS A 545 4.77 -10.06 1.58
C CYS A 545 3.99 -9.20 2.60
N GLY A 546 4.49 -9.16 3.84
CA GLY A 546 3.92 -8.39 4.94
C GLY A 546 4.70 -7.11 5.25
N ASN A 547 4.46 -6.53 6.42
CA ASN A 547 5.15 -5.32 6.89
C ASN A 547 6.64 -5.54 7.16
N LYS A 548 7.04 -6.77 7.48
CA LYS A 548 8.38 -7.10 7.98
C LYS A 548 9.29 -7.74 6.93
N LYS A 549 8.70 -8.24 5.84
CA LYS A 549 9.41 -8.84 4.71
C LYS A 549 9.01 -8.17 3.39
N GLY A 550 9.99 -7.90 2.53
CA GLY A 550 9.78 -7.23 1.23
C GLY A 550 10.17 -5.75 1.22
N ALA A 551 10.31 -5.18 0.01
CA ALA A 551 10.94 -3.87 -0.21
C ALA A 551 10.02 -2.66 0.03
N LEU A 552 8.74 -2.87 0.34
CA LEU A 552 7.71 -1.82 0.30
C LEU A 552 7.19 -1.36 1.66
N GLY A 553 7.66 -1.94 2.78
CA GLY A 553 7.23 -1.56 4.13
C GLY A 553 5.69 -1.57 4.28
N ARG A 554 5.08 -0.40 4.54
CA ARG A 554 3.61 -0.23 4.67
C ARG A 554 2.82 -0.47 3.37
N ASN A 555 3.47 -0.48 2.20
CA ASN A 555 2.86 -0.75 0.89
C ASN A 555 3.08 -2.20 0.42
N ASN A 556 3.17 -3.15 1.36
CA ASN A 556 3.40 -4.56 1.06
C ASN A 556 2.24 -5.20 0.27
N CYS A 557 2.51 -6.36 -0.34
CA CYS A 557 1.52 -7.06 -1.16
C CYS A 557 0.25 -7.38 -0.37
N SER A 558 0.36 -7.84 0.88
CA SER A 558 -0.82 -8.16 1.69
C SER A 558 -1.75 -6.96 1.85
N ALA A 559 -1.21 -5.79 2.15
CA ALA A 559 -1.98 -4.54 2.23
C ALA A 559 -2.59 -4.12 0.89
N VAL A 560 -1.84 -4.26 -0.21
CA VAL A 560 -2.32 -3.96 -1.57
C VAL A 560 -3.48 -4.89 -1.97
N LEU A 561 -3.36 -6.19 -1.69
CA LEU A 561 -4.40 -7.17 -1.95
C LEU A 561 -5.66 -6.85 -1.16
N MET A 562 -5.55 -6.59 0.14
CA MET A 562 -6.71 -6.20 0.96
C MET A 562 -7.40 -4.94 0.44
N ALA A 563 -6.64 -3.95 -0.05
CA ALA A 563 -7.18 -2.69 -0.52
C ALA A 563 -7.85 -2.78 -1.90
N LYS A 564 -7.41 -3.72 -2.76
CA LYS A 564 -7.80 -3.72 -4.17
C LYS A 564 -8.50 -4.98 -4.65
N LEU A 565 -8.35 -6.10 -3.96
CA LEU A 565 -9.05 -7.34 -4.26
C LEU A 565 -10.42 -7.32 -3.57
N ALA A 566 -11.47 -7.83 -4.23
CA ALA A 566 -12.77 -7.96 -3.58
C ALA A 566 -12.66 -8.86 -2.34
N LYS A 567 -13.57 -8.66 -1.38
CA LYS A 567 -13.68 -9.56 -0.23
C LYS A 567 -14.01 -10.96 -0.72
N ASP A 568 -13.54 -11.98 -0.02
CA ASP A 568 -13.82 -13.39 -0.30
C ASP A 568 -13.19 -13.97 -1.59
N VAL A 569 -12.54 -13.14 -2.43
CA VAL A 569 -11.71 -13.66 -3.52
C VAL A 569 -10.50 -14.40 -2.91
N PRO A 570 -10.29 -15.68 -3.26
CA PRO A 570 -9.24 -16.48 -2.66
C PRO A 570 -7.84 -16.09 -3.17
N VAL A 571 -6.86 -16.18 -2.27
CA VAL A 571 -5.45 -15.94 -2.54
C VAL A 571 -4.65 -17.22 -2.27
N TYR A 572 -3.92 -17.68 -3.27
CA TYR A 572 -3.10 -18.89 -3.21
C TYR A 572 -1.63 -18.51 -3.25
N TYR A 573 -0.80 -19.26 -2.52
CA TYR A 573 0.65 -19.15 -2.65
C TYR A 573 1.34 -20.49 -2.48
N SER A 574 2.59 -20.65 -2.96
CA SER A 574 3.29 -21.93 -2.80
C SER A 574 4.36 -21.90 -1.72
N THR A 575 5.31 -20.97 -1.80
CA THR A 575 6.42 -20.90 -0.84
C THR A 575 6.18 -19.81 0.21
N VAL A 576 6.37 -20.15 1.48
CA VAL A 576 6.21 -19.22 2.61
C VAL A 576 7.19 -18.05 2.50
N TYR A 577 6.73 -16.84 2.83
CA TYR A 577 7.54 -15.63 2.72
C TYR A 577 7.34 -14.72 3.94
N ARG A 578 7.82 -15.18 5.09
CA ARG A 578 7.68 -14.52 6.40
C ARG A 578 9.03 -14.12 6.96
N ALA A 579 9.06 -13.02 7.71
CA ALA A 579 10.28 -12.51 8.33
C ALA A 579 10.35 -12.92 9.80
N ASP A 580 11.56 -13.16 10.27
CA ASP A 580 11.83 -13.30 11.69
C ASP A 580 11.83 -11.90 12.32
N GLU A 581 10.80 -11.60 13.13
CA GLU A 581 10.59 -10.26 13.68
C GLU A 581 11.73 -9.82 14.60
N GLU A 582 12.30 -10.76 15.37
CA GLU A 582 13.41 -10.49 16.28
C GLU A 582 14.66 -10.14 15.46
N ARG A 583 15.02 -10.96 14.46
CA ARG A 583 16.15 -10.70 13.57
C ARG A 583 16.00 -9.40 12.78
N VAL A 584 14.78 -9.07 12.33
CA VAL A 584 14.50 -7.79 11.67
C VAL A 584 14.71 -6.61 12.63
N SER A 585 14.28 -6.74 13.88
CA SER A 585 14.50 -5.73 14.92
C SER A 585 15.99 -5.55 15.21
N ASP A 586 16.71 -6.65 15.39
CA ASP A 586 18.14 -6.67 15.66
C ASP A 586 18.94 -6.05 14.51
N ARG A 587 18.66 -6.44 13.25
CA ARG A 587 19.26 -5.80 12.06
C ARG A 587 19.03 -4.29 12.05
N ARG A 588 17.81 -3.85 12.37
CA ARG A 588 17.48 -2.42 12.42
C ARG A 588 18.28 -1.71 13.51
N GLN A 589 18.42 -2.32 14.68
CA GLN A 589 19.22 -1.77 15.78
C GLN A 589 20.71 -1.72 15.39
N THR A 590 21.28 -2.82 14.91
CA THR A 590 22.68 -2.89 14.44
C THR A 590 22.96 -1.85 13.36
N ARG A 591 22.05 -1.67 12.40
CA ARG A 591 22.19 -0.62 11.38
C ARG A 591 22.15 0.78 11.98
N SER A 592 21.30 1.01 12.99
CA SER A 592 21.24 2.27 13.72
C SER A 592 22.57 2.57 14.42
N ASP A 593 23.15 1.56 15.07
CA ASP A 593 24.42 1.68 15.79
C ASP A 593 25.59 1.95 14.84
N ILE A 594 25.65 1.26 13.69
CA ILE A 594 26.65 1.53 12.63
C ILE A 594 26.52 2.96 12.12
N ASN A 595 25.30 3.39 11.80
CA ASN A 595 25.05 4.76 11.35
C ASN A 595 25.42 5.80 12.41
N ALA A 596 25.21 5.51 13.70
CA ALA A 596 25.63 6.39 14.80
C ALA A 596 27.16 6.48 14.90
N ALA A 597 27.86 5.35 14.78
CA ALA A 597 29.33 5.31 14.77
C ALA A 597 29.93 6.06 13.57
N LEU A 598 29.35 5.91 12.37
CA LEU A 598 29.77 6.66 11.18
C LEU A 598 29.62 8.17 11.39
N ARG A 599 28.50 8.63 11.95
CA ARG A 599 28.30 10.06 12.27
C ARG A 599 29.33 10.58 13.26
N ALA A 600 29.72 9.78 14.25
CA ALA A 600 30.72 10.18 15.24
C ALA A 600 32.12 10.36 14.63
N GLN A 601 32.45 9.67 13.53
CA GLN A 601 33.73 9.79 12.83
C GLN A 601 33.82 11.04 11.92
N HIS A 602 32.69 11.66 11.57
CA HIS A 602 32.64 12.82 10.67
C HIS A 602 32.73 14.19 11.40
N ASP A 603 33.61 14.33 12.39
CA ASP A 603 33.96 15.60 13.08
C ASP A 603 32.74 16.48 13.48
N GLY A 604 31.62 15.85 13.87
CA GLY A 604 30.43 16.57 14.31
C GLY A 604 29.70 17.36 13.20
N LYS A 605 29.95 17.07 11.92
CA LYS A 605 29.12 17.62 10.83
C LYS A 605 27.68 17.10 10.98
N LYS A 606 26.78 18.00 11.41
CA LYS A 606 25.34 17.78 11.35
C LYS A 606 24.91 17.76 9.88
N GLY A 607 24.55 16.59 9.38
CA GLY A 607 24.06 16.39 8.01
C GLY A 607 23.64 14.94 7.76
N PRO A 608 22.91 14.66 6.66
CA PRO A 608 22.60 13.30 6.25
C PRO A 608 23.90 12.53 5.97
N LEU A 609 23.94 11.24 6.34
CA LEU A 609 25.04 10.34 5.97
C LEU A 609 25.11 10.20 4.44
N ASP A 610 26.30 9.93 3.91
CA ASP A 610 26.47 9.65 2.49
C ASP A 610 25.60 8.45 2.08
N PRO A 611 24.88 8.50 0.95
CA PRO A 611 24.04 7.39 0.49
C PRO A 611 24.78 6.05 0.36
N GLU A 612 26.06 6.04 -0.03
CA GLU A 612 26.85 4.82 -0.11
C GLU A 612 27.23 4.29 1.28
N ASP A 613 27.48 5.16 2.26
CA ASP A 613 27.68 4.76 3.66
C ASP A 613 26.40 4.16 4.24
N VAL A 614 25.24 4.74 3.95
CA VAL A 614 23.92 4.22 4.39
C VAL A 614 23.62 2.85 3.79
N LYS A 615 24.08 2.62 2.55
CA LYS A 615 23.96 1.36 1.83
C LYS A 615 24.96 0.32 2.34
N GLN A 616 26.19 0.73 2.67
CA GLN A 616 27.18 -0.15 3.27
C GLN A 616 26.77 -0.54 4.69
N ALA A 617 26.31 0.39 5.51
CA ALA A 617 25.77 0.13 6.85
C ALA A 617 24.59 -0.85 6.81
N LYS A 618 23.76 -0.80 5.77
CA LYS A 618 22.71 -1.81 5.54
C LYS A 618 23.32 -3.20 5.33
N LYS A 619 24.27 -3.34 4.40
CA LYS A 619 24.96 -4.62 4.14
C LYS A 619 25.66 -5.17 5.38
N ASP A 620 26.35 -4.30 6.11
CA ASP A 620 27.07 -4.69 7.33
C ASP A 620 26.10 -5.17 8.41
N SER A 621 24.95 -4.49 8.58
CA SER A 621 23.91 -4.96 9.51
C SER A 621 23.32 -6.33 9.12
N GLU A 622 23.17 -6.60 7.83
CA GLU A 622 22.69 -7.89 7.32
C GLU A 622 23.74 -9.00 7.51
N GLN A 623 25.04 -8.68 7.44
CA GLN A 623 26.12 -9.63 7.72
C GLN A 623 26.26 -9.94 9.22
N LEU A 624 26.11 -8.93 10.07
CA LEU A 624 26.20 -9.08 11.53
C LEU A 624 24.99 -9.79 12.12
N VAL A 625 23.80 -9.53 11.56
CA VAL A 625 22.54 -10.17 11.96
C VAL A 625 21.93 -10.83 10.73
N PRO A 626 22.43 -12.02 10.35
CA PRO A 626 21.91 -12.75 9.20
C PRO A 626 20.45 -13.16 9.42
N GLU A 627 19.79 -13.49 8.32
CA GLU A 627 18.47 -14.11 8.34
C GLU A 627 18.46 -15.39 9.19
N SER A 628 17.28 -15.76 9.69
CA SER A 628 17.16 -17.01 10.44
C SER A 628 17.30 -18.21 9.49
N ALA A 629 17.69 -19.35 10.04
CA ALA A 629 17.80 -20.60 9.27
C ALA A 629 16.49 -20.96 8.55
N TYR A 630 15.35 -20.62 9.15
CA TYR A 630 14.04 -20.78 8.50
C TYR A 630 13.88 -19.88 7.27
N GLU A 631 14.22 -18.59 7.38
CA GLU A 631 14.16 -17.68 6.24
C GLU A 631 15.08 -18.10 5.10
N GLU A 632 16.30 -18.55 5.42
CA GLU A 632 17.26 -19.06 4.44
C GLU A 632 16.73 -20.34 3.77
N ARG A 633 16.11 -21.26 4.52
CA ARG A 633 15.50 -22.47 3.98
C ARG A 633 14.38 -22.16 2.99
N MET A 634 13.45 -21.25 3.31
CA MET A 634 12.37 -20.86 2.39
C MET A 634 12.90 -20.15 1.13
N LYS A 635 14.03 -19.44 1.24
CA LYS A 635 14.71 -18.89 0.05
C LYS A 635 15.33 -19.98 -0.80
N ALA A 636 15.99 -20.96 -0.16
CA ALA A 636 16.61 -22.08 -0.83
C ALA A 636 15.56 -22.94 -1.54
N GLU A 637 14.45 -23.28 -0.89
CA GLU A 637 13.33 -24.04 -1.46
C GLU A 637 12.75 -23.35 -2.71
N PHE A 638 12.47 -22.04 -2.64
CA PHE A 638 12.02 -21.28 -3.81
C PHE A 638 13.03 -21.31 -4.96
N SER A 639 14.32 -21.09 -4.64
CA SER A 639 15.38 -21.13 -5.66
C SER A 639 15.54 -22.53 -6.24
N GLU A 640 15.47 -23.57 -5.41
CA GLU A 640 15.65 -24.96 -5.81
C GLU A 640 14.55 -25.39 -6.78
N ARG A 641 13.30 -25.01 -6.50
CA ARG A 641 12.19 -25.23 -7.43
C ARG A 641 12.51 -24.64 -8.81
N ILE A 642 13.01 -23.41 -8.87
CA ILE A 642 13.30 -22.75 -10.13
C ILE A 642 14.51 -23.40 -10.82
N THR A 643 15.61 -23.62 -10.11
CA THR A 643 16.87 -24.12 -10.70
C THR A 643 16.86 -25.60 -11.02
N ASN A 644 16.02 -26.38 -10.33
CA ASN A 644 15.97 -27.83 -10.49
C ASN A 644 14.68 -28.21 -11.21
N LYS A 645 13.51 -27.98 -10.59
CA LYS A 645 12.23 -28.47 -11.14
C LYS A 645 11.89 -27.82 -12.48
N VAL A 646 11.84 -26.48 -12.54
CA VAL A 646 11.51 -25.76 -13.79
C VAL A 646 12.59 -25.98 -14.85
N ALA A 647 13.86 -25.96 -14.47
CA ALA A 647 14.97 -26.20 -15.41
C ALA A 647 14.95 -27.63 -16.00
N ASN A 648 14.71 -28.66 -15.17
CA ASN A 648 14.61 -30.05 -15.61
C ASN A 648 13.40 -30.26 -16.52
N LEU A 649 12.24 -29.69 -16.14
CA LEU A 649 11.03 -29.73 -16.95
C LEU A 649 11.28 -29.09 -18.32
N TRP A 650 11.87 -27.89 -18.35
CA TRP A 650 12.24 -27.23 -19.59
C TRP A 650 13.21 -28.06 -20.44
N THR A 651 14.22 -28.66 -19.82
CA THR A 651 15.20 -29.52 -20.51
C THR A 651 14.53 -30.71 -21.17
N SER A 652 13.50 -31.28 -20.54
CA SER A 652 12.71 -32.38 -21.12
C SER A 652 11.86 -31.97 -22.33
N LEU A 653 11.47 -30.69 -22.38
CA LEU A 653 10.68 -30.09 -23.47
C LEU A 653 11.53 -29.57 -24.61
N ALA A 654 12.80 -29.20 -24.38
CA ALA A 654 13.63 -28.45 -25.33
C ALA A 654 13.59 -29.04 -26.75
N ASN A 655 13.77 -30.35 -26.92
CA ASN A 655 13.78 -31.00 -28.22
C ASN A 655 12.39 -31.03 -28.93
N GLN A 656 11.31 -30.82 -28.18
CA GLN A 656 9.92 -30.81 -28.69
C GLN A 656 9.51 -29.40 -29.18
N LEU A 657 10.28 -28.38 -28.78
CA LEU A 657 10.03 -26.95 -29.01
C LEU A 657 10.86 -26.35 -30.15
N VAL A 658 11.68 -27.17 -30.82
CA VAL A 658 12.51 -26.79 -31.98
C VAL A 658 11.71 -26.85 -33.29
#